data_AF-A0A3Q1JJZ2-F1
#
_entry.id   AF-A0A3Q1JJZ2-F1
#
_cell.length_a   1.000
_cell.length_b   1.000
_cell.length_c   1.000
_cell.angle_alpha   90.00
_cell.angle_beta   90.00
_cell.angle_gamma   90.00
#
_symmetry.space_group_name_H-M   'P 1'
#
loop_
_entity.id
_entity.type
_entity.pdbx_description
1 polymer ?
#
loop_
_entity_poly.entity_id
_entity_poly.type
_entity_poly.pdbx_seq_one_letter_code
_entity_poly.pdbx_strand_id
1 'polypeptide(L)'
;MDDFVCKKLTEWGLSDWIERFKDEGIDKESLECLEDQEIDHLIPKVGPRSKFKKRLKLFKEEQNTAHQEAEIVSPTHFQQQQEEAADSDQAGPSTSDTSVKGKRKLDFQRETPAKRRQCDTKGSYSEEFILSDVKNIMRCVYERLNFEENTKLNAFLKTKICDLDTDKRELVGVFGKTGAGKSSLINAIIGESNLLPSGSIKACTSVMIKVEANMHNPKYEAEIEFITKEEWKDELWSVCNILENNQENGEDEDYRDTVEKLSALYGEEWRNISHENLMDNKYFREIPEFLQNKRKILTCESARELSAKFVKYTRSDSSDGESKEVKRWYWPVVKCVTVRVPNNHLLQHVTLVDLPGCGDRNKSRDRLWKGFVGKCSTVWIVTEINRAAAEKEPWEILESACSLMGNGGQCQQIHFICTKSDLLENWDDHSKDAIRTLILKRNMTAKKEVQKEFSKLNNVKKHFSDDCLKVFTVSSKEFLKKKNLQRDETEITELQEFLQNLNDCHSETFNYVSGAFGILSLIQGSSYKDMAGSKADVCSILGEKLRNELHHIRKSMDETYEAFEKCLNEGVEKSKSSCEVTLQHILYPKKSANPGFHGVLKCVVENGGIHKPKKGKQINLNLTLSSWLINSIDEKFKKTFP
;
A
#
# COMPACT_ATOMS: atom_id res chain seq x y z
N MET A 1 30.32 -32.11 -3.36
CA MET A 1 29.20 -31.50 -2.60
C MET A 1 29.68 -30.26 -1.88
N ASP A 2 29.01 -29.14 -2.14
CA ASP A 2 29.21 -27.83 -1.48
C ASP A 2 28.50 -27.81 -0.11
N ASP A 3 29.09 -27.16 0.90
CA ASP A 3 28.50 -26.87 2.22
C ASP A 3 27.08 -26.28 2.11
N PHE A 4 26.79 -25.58 1.02
CA PHE A 4 25.49 -25.07 0.66
C PHE A 4 24.41 -26.16 0.56
N VAL A 5 24.69 -27.28 -0.13
CA VAL A 5 23.72 -28.36 -0.36
C VAL A 5 23.43 -29.09 0.96
N CYS A 6 24.46 -29.33 1.77
CA CYS A 6 24.31 -29.88 3.13
C CYS A 6 23.40 -29.01 4.00
N LYS A 7 23.63 -27.70 3.98
CA LYS A 7 22.82 -26.74 4.73
C LYS A 7 21.37 -26.72 4.25
N LYS A 8 21.13 -26.73 2.94
CA LYS A 8 19.78 -26.74 2.36
C LYS A 8 19.01 -28.03 2.68
N LEU A 9 19.64 -29.19 2.57
CA LEU A 9 19.01 -30.46 2.96
C LEU A 9 18.65 -30.49 4.45
N THR A 10 19.49 -29.91 5.30
CA THR A 10 19.22 -29.76 6.73
C THR A 10 18.04 -28.80 6.98
N GLU A 11 18.03 -27.63 6.33
CA GLU A 11 16.93 -26.65 6.39
C GLU A 11 15.59 -27.25 5.91
N TRP A 12 15.62 -28.14 4.92
CA TRP A 12 14.43 -28.80 4.40
C TRP A 12 13.97 -30.01 5.24
N GLY A 13 14.72 -30.35 6.29
CA GLY A 13 14.47 -31.49 7.17
C GLY A 13 14.61 -32.81 6.42
N LEU A 14 15.69 -32.94 5.63
CA LEU A 14 16.07 -34.08 4.81
C LEU A 14 17.53 -34.51 5.08
N SER A 15 18.01 -34.28 6.30
CA SER A 15 19.39 -34.55 6.72
C SER A 15 19.83 -36.01 6.48
N ASP A 16 18.89 -36.95 6.56
CA ASP A 16 19.11 -38.39 6.32
C ASP A 16 19.57 -38.72 4.89
N TRP A 17 19.43 -37.78 3.94
CA TRP A 17 19.80 -37.97 2.54
C TRP A 17 21.11 -37.25 2.16
N ILE A 18 21.79 -36.59 3.10
CA ILE A 18 23.01 -35.83 2.85
C ILE A 18 24.13 -36.72 2.31
N GLU A 19 24.38 -37.88 2.90
CA GLU A 19 25.43 -38.81 2.42
C GLU A 19 25.16 -39.24 0.98
N ARG A 20 23.90 -39.50 0.63
CA ARG A 20 23.55 -39.93 -0.72
C ARG A 20 23.73 -38.83 -1.77
N PHE A 21 23.36 -37.59 -1.44
CA PHE A 21 23.65 -36.45 -2.33
C PHE A 21 25.15 -36.16 -2.42
N LYS A 22 25.94 -36.52 -1.39
CA LYS A 22 27.39 -36.43 -1.39
C LYS A 22 28.03 -37.49 -2.29
N ASP A 23 27.55 -38.72 -2.22
CA ASP A 23 28.04 -39.86 -3.01
C ASP A 23 27.76 -39.68 -4.50
N GLU A 24 26.60 -39.10 -4.84
CA GLU A 24 26.21 -38.76 -6.21
C GLU A 24 26.82 -37.42 -6.70
N GLY A 25 27.69 -36.79 -5.91
CA GLY A 25 28.44 -35.61 -6.32
C GLY A 25 27.64 -34.32 -6.49
N ILE A 26 26.41 -34.23 -5.95
CA ILE A 26 25.52 -33.08 -6.15
C ILE A 26 26.10 -31.82 -5.46
N ASP A 27 26.40 -30.80 -6.27
CA ASP A 27 26.79 -29.46 -5.83
C ASP A 27 25.67 -28.43 -6.09
N LYS A 28 25.94 -27.15 -5.83
CA LYS A 28 24.92 -26.09 -5.94
C LYS A 28 24.34 -25.99 -7.36
N GLU A 29 25.18 -26.04 -8.38
CA GLU A 29 24.79 -25.91 -9.78
C GLU A 29 24.00 -27.15 -10.24
N SER A 30 24.47 -28.34 -9.87
CA SER A 30 23.79 -29.60 -10.16
C SER A 30 22.43 -29.70 -9.46
N LEU A 31 22.32 -29.19 -8.22
CA LEU A 31 21.06 -29.14 -7.46
C LEU A 31 19.98 -28.34 -8.21
N GLU A 32 20.36 -27.24 -8.87
CA GLU A 32 19.46 -26.39 -9.66
C GLU A 32 19.06 -27.04 -10.99
N CYS A 33 19.84 -28.00 -11.49
CA CYS A 33 19.55 -28.70 -12.73
C CYS A 33 18.78 -30.01 -12.54
N LEU A 34 18.59 -30.49 -11.30
CA LEU A 34 17.91 -31.76 -11.04
C LEU A 34 16.50 -31.84 -11.67
N GLU A 35 16.30 -32.87 -12.47
CA GLU A 35 15.03 -33.25 -13.08
C GLU A 35 14.27 -34.29 -12.23
N ASP A 36 12.97 -34.44 -12.51
CA ASP A 36 12.09 -35.30 -11.72
C ASP A 36 12.55 -36.77 -11.67
N GLN A 37 13.20 -37.28 -12.72
CA GLN A 37 13.69 -38.65 -12.80
C GLN A 37 14.92 -38.87 -11.91
N GLU A 38 15.80 -37.88 -11.82
CA GLU A 38 17.02 -37.92 -10.99
C GLU A 38 16.67 -37.80 -9.51
N ILE A 39 15.68 -36.95 -9.19
CA ILE A 39 15.13 -36.80 -7.84
C ILE A 39 14.48 -38.11 -7.36
N ASP A 40 13.82 -38.84 -8.26
CA ASP A 40 13.22 -40.13 -7.97
C ASP A 40 14.28 -41.18 -7.59
N HIS A 41 15.47 -41.12 -8.22
CA HIS A 41 16.63 -41.95 -7.89
C HIS A 41 17.29 -41.55 -6.56
N LEU A 42 17.49 -40.25 -6.34
CA LEU A 42 18.11 -39.70 -5.13
C LEU A 42 17.27 -39.96 -3.87
N ILE A 43 15.94 -39.82 -3.96
CA ILE A 43 15.01 -39.98 -2.83
C ILE A 43 13.89 -40.97 -3.19
N PRO A 44 14.09 -42.30 -3.05
CA PRO A 44 13.09 -43.31 -3.41
C PRO A 44 11.82 -43.25 -2.56
N LYS A 45 11.91 -42.71 -1.33
CA LYS A 45 10.76 -42.60 -0.43
C LYS A 45 9.84 -41.45 -0.86
N VAL A 46 8.59 -41.77 -1.21
CA VAL A 46 7.60 -40.82 -1.74
C VAL A 46 7.38 -39.58 -0.87
N GLY A 47 7.34 -39.73 0.46
CA GLY A 47 7.12 -38.60 1.39
C GLY A 47 8.26 -37.56 1.38
N PRO A 48 9.49 -37.95 1.75
CA PRO A 48 10.68 -37.09 1.65
C PRO A 48 10.88 -36.53 0.24
N ARG A 49 10.61 -37.32 -0.81
CA ARG A 49 10.72 -36.91 -2.20
C ARG A 49 9.78 -35.78 -2.57
N SER A 50 8.50 -35.90 -2.21
CA SER A 50 7.51 -34.85 -2.46
C SER A 50 7.87 -33.54 -1.73
N LYS A 51 8.39 -33.67 -0.50
CA LYS A 51 8.89 -32.53 0.29
C LYS A 51 10.09 -31.86 -0.39
N PHE A 52 11.03 -32.65 -0.91
CA PHE A 52 12.19 -32.16 -1.66
C PHE A 52 11.76 -31.46 -2.96
N LYS A 53 10.91 -32.07 -3.79
CA LYS A 53 10.42 -31.47 -5.04
C LYS A 53 9.73 -30.12 -4.81
N LYS A 54 8.89 -30.02 -3.77
CA LYS A 54 8.25 -28.77 -3.39
C LYS A 54 9.26 -27.69 -2.98
N ARG A 55 10.28 -28.04 -2.18
CA ARG A 55 11.30 -27.10 -1.71
C ARG A 55 12.27 -26.69 -2.82
N LEU A 56 12.65 -27.62 -3.69
CA LEU A 56 13.50 -27.35 -4.84
C LEU A 56 12.80 -26.42 -5.84
N LYS A 57 11.49 -26.61 -6.08
CA LYS A 57 10.70 -25.71 -6.92
C LYS A 57 10.69 -24.28 -6.38
N LEU A 58 10.42 -24.11 -5.08
CA LEU A 58 10.47 -22.79 -4.42
C LEU A 58 11.87 -22.16 -4.52
N PHE A 59 12.91 -22.97 -4.33
CA PHE A 59 14.30 -22.51 -4.45
C PHE A 59 14.66 -22.03 -5.87
N LYS A 60 14.19 -22.74 -6.91
CA LYS A 60 14.36 -22.32 -8.32
C LYS A 60 13.56 -21.03 -8.63
N GLU A 61 12.37 -20.87 -8.05
CA GLU A 61 11.55 -19.66 -8.17
C GLU A 61 12.21 -18.45 -7.50
N GLU A 62 12.82 -18.63 -6.31
CA GLU A 62 13.60 -17.60 -5.61
C GLU A 62 14.83 -17.14 -6.42
N GLN A 63 15.55 -18.08 -7.05
CA GLN A 63 16.72 -17.77 -7.90
C GLN A 63 16.34 -17.06 -9.22
N ASN A 64 15.24 -17.48 -9.86
CA ASN A 64 14.77 -16.84 -11.11
C ASN A 64 14.25 -15.42 -10.89
N THR A 65 13.70 -15.14 -9.71
CA THR A 65 13.28 -13.77 -9.34
C THR A 65 14.51 -12.87 -9.17
N ALA A 66 15.62 -13.39 -8.63
CA ALA A 66 16.88 -12.67 -8.51
C ALA A 66 17.59 -12.42 -9.86
N HIS A 67 17.43 -13.32 -10.84
CA HIS A 67 17.99 -13.14 -12.19
C HIS A 67 17.16 -12.18 -13.08
N GLN A 68 15.83 -12.11 -12.91
CA GLN A 68 15.00 -11.12 -13.62
C GLN A 68 15.22 -9.68 -13.14
N GLU A 69 15.64 -9.48 -11.89
CA GLU A 69 16.08 -8.18 -11.39
C GLU A 69 17.45 -7.75 -11.97
N ALA A 70 18.28 -8.69 -12.42
CA ALA A 70 19.60 -8.41 -13.00
C ALA A 70 19.55 -8.06 -14.51
N GLU A 71 18.62 -8.63 -15.28
CA GLU A 71 18.51 -8.38 -16.73
C GLU A 71 17.86 -7.03 -17.11
N ILE A 72 17.23 -6.32 -16.17
CA ILE A 72 16.68 -4.97 -16.40
C ILE A 72 17.80 -3.90 -16.41
N VAL A 73 19.03 -4.25 -15.99
CA VAL A 73 20.20 -3.36 -15.95
C VAL A 73 21.11 -3.64 -17.15
N SER A 74 20.70 -3.22 -18.36
CA SER A 74 21.59 -3.18 -19.52
C SER A 74 21.22 -2.01 -20.43
N PRO A 75 22.03 -0.92 -20.50
CA PRO A 75 21.79 0.17 -21.42
C PRO A 75 22.46 -0.14 -22.76
N THR A 76 21.65 -0.27 -23.82
CA THR A 76 22.17 -0.28 -25.20
C THR A 76 21.67 0.97 -25.94
N HIS A 77 22.64 1.70 -26.51
CA HIS A 77 22.54 2.77 -27.52
C HIS A 77 21.90 4.11 -27.14
N PHE A 78 22.73 5.15 -27.00
CA PHE A 78 22.70 6.35 -27.86
C PHE A 78 24.08 7.03 -27.85
N GLN A 79 24.68 7.18 -29.03
CA GLN A 79 25.89 7.96 -29.32
C GLN A 79 25.51 9.14 -30.23
N GLN A 80 26.33 10.20 -30.16
CA GLN A 80 26.33 11.46 -30.93
C GLN A 80 25.34 12.52 -30.38
N GLN A 81 25.75 13.75 -30.05
CA GLN A 81 26.67 14.64 -30.77
C GLN A 81 27.59 15.46 -29.84
N GLN A 82 28.81 15.71 -30.31
CA GLN A 82 29.75 16.74 -29.86
C GLN A 82 29.51 18.03 -30.68
N GLU A 83 29.70 19.19 -30.04
CA GLU A 83 30.25 20.44 -30.61
C GLU A 83 30.53 21.37 -29.39
N GLU A 84 31.78 21.53 -28.96
CA GLU A 84 32.78 22.55 -29.33
C GLU A 84 32.58 23.95 -28.72
N ALA A 85 33.55 24.36 -27.88
CA ALA A 85 34.15 25.69 -27.64
C ALA A 85 34.68 25.72 -26.18
N ALA A 86 35.96 25.45 -25.88
CA ALA A 86 37.19 26.20 -26.18
C ALA A 86 37.32 27.55 -25.43
N ASP A 87 38.38 27.60 -24.62
CA ASP A 87 39.12 28.77 -24.10
C ASP A 87 38.46 29.65 -23.03
N SER A 88 39.18 30.21 -22.04
CA SER A 88 40.62 30.24 -21.73
C SER A 88 40.76 30.80 -20.30
N ASP A 89 41.85 30.40 -19.62
CA ASP A 89 42.66 31.20 -18.67
C ASP A 89 42.02 31.88 -17.44
N GLN A 90 42.68 32.10 -16.30
CA GLN A 90 43.93 31.67 -15.70
C GLN A 90 43.87 32.17 -14.25
N ALA A 91 44.59 31.48 -13.37
CA ALA A 91 45.34 32.00 -12.23
C ALA A 91 44.58 32.67 -11.06
N GLY A 92 44.78 32.07 -9.87
CA GLY A 92 44.46 32.66 -8.55
C GLY A 92 45.53 33.66 -8.09
N PRO A 93 46.07 33.59 -6.86
CA PRO A 93 45.58 32.96 -5.62
C PRO A 93 45.68 33.94 -4.41
N SER A 94 45.67 33.40 -3.19
CA SER A 94 46.19 33.99 -1.93
C SER A 94 45.27 34.98 -1.18
N THR A 95 45.19 35.03 0.15
CA THR A 95 45.94 34.39 1.27
C THR A 95 45.25 34.71 2.60
N SER A 96 45.67 33.98 3.65
CA SER A 96 45.75 34.34 5.09
C SER A 96 44.45 34.44 5.88
N ASP A 97 44.18 33.48 6.77
CA ASP A 97 44.72 33.33 8.15
C ASP A 97 44.19 34.39 9.13
N THR A 98 43.33 33.99 10.08
CA THR A 98 43.72 33.97 11.51
C THR A 98 42.71 33.21 12.38
N SER A 99 43.29 32.47 13.33
CA SER A 99 42.74 31.74 14.47
C SER A 99 41.76 32.51 15.38
N VAL A 100 40.86 31.79 16.08
CA VAL A 100 40.76 31.76 17.56
C VAL A 100 39.95 30.53 18.04
N LYS A 101 40.51 29.81 19.02
CA LYS A 101 39.90 28.68 19.76
C LYS A 101 38.83 29.17 20.75
N GLY A 102 37.75 28.40 20.91
CA GLY A 102 36.81 28.54 22.03
C GLY A 102 35.91 27.32 22.22
N LYS A 103 36.28 26.42 23.14
CA LYS A 103 35.44 25.31 23.62
C LYS A 103 34.24 25.87 24.41
N ARG A 104 33.03 25.35 24.19
CA ARG A 104 31.99 25.20 25.24
C ARG A 104 30.96 24.11 24.86
N LYS A 105 30.70 23.24 25.85
CA LYS A 105 29.60 22.27 26.00
C LYS A 105 28.25 22.91 25.72
N LEU A 106 27.30 22.13 25.18
CA LEU A 106 25.86 22.44 25.26
C LEU A 106 25.04 21.16 25.39
N ASP A 107 24.11 21.24 26.35
CA ASP A 107 23.20 20.21 26.84
C ASP A 107 22.08 19.88 25.84
N PHE A 108 21.60 18.63 25.90
CA PHE A 108 20.44 18.16 25.15
C PHE A 108 19.14 18.66 25.81
N GLN A 109 18.47 19.61 25.17
CA GLN A 109 17.08 19.96 25.46
C GLN A 109 16.26 19.83 24.17
N ARG A 110 15.14 19.10 24.25
CA ARG A 110 14.17 18.87 23.16
C ARG A 110 13.72 20.19 22.54
N GLU A 111 13.96 20.38 21.24
CA GLU A 111 13.35 21.46 20.45
C GLU A 111 12.30 20.90 19.49
N THR A 112 11.17 21.61 19.45
CA THR A 112 10.07 21.56 18.47
C THR A 112 10.55 22.05 17.09
N PRO A 113 9.85 21.73 15.98
CA PRO A 113 10.36 22.04 14.65
C PRO A 113 10.37 23.55 14.41
N ALA A 114 11.58 24.12 14.38
CA ALA A 114 11.81 25.53 14.13
C ALA A 114 11.46 25.87 12.67
N LYS A 115 10.64 26.92 12.50
CA LYS A 115 10.42 27.63 11.24
C LYS A 115 11.77 27.90 10.57
N ARG A 116 11.98 27.41 9.35
CA ARG A 116 13.17 27.69 8.52
C ARG A 116 13.36 29.21 8.43
N ARG A 117 14.41 29.72 9.07
CA ARG A 117 14.92 31.07 8.82
C ARG A 117 15.49 31.08 7.40
N GLN A 118 14.94 31.94 6.54
CA GLN A 118 15.60 32.34 5.30
C GLN A 118 16.98 32.90 5.65
N CYS A 119 18.03 32.27 5.14
CA CYS A 119 19.38 32.79 5.18
C CYS A 119 19.68 33.28 3.76
N ASP A 120 19.74 34.60 3.60
CA ASP A 120 20.30 35.24 2.41
C ASP A 120 21.79 34.85 2.32
N THR A 121 22.17 34.08 1.31
CA THR A 121 23.58 33.93 0.93
C THR A 121 23.70 33.73 -0.58
N LYS A 122 24.51 34.59 -1.20
CA LYS A 122 24.97 34.49 -2.60
C LYS A 122 25.58 33.11 -2.86
N GLY A 123 25.10 32.45 -3.93
CA GLY A 123 25.68 31.20 -4.46
C GLY A 123 25.01 29.92 -3.96
N SER A 124 23.69 29.77 -4.12
CA SER A 124 23.03 28.49 -3.86
C SER A 124 23.17 27.60 -5.10
N TYR A 125 23.86 26.46 -4.96
CA TYR A 125 23.63 25.32 -5.86
C TYR A 125 22.14 24.96 -5.78
N SER A 126 21.47 24.71 -6.92
CA SER A 126 20.09 24.21 -6.86
C SER A 126 20.12 22.77 -6.33
N GLU A 127 19.05 22.35 -5.64
CA GLU A 127 18.94 20.98 -5.13
C GLU A 127 19.11 19.93 -6.24
N GLU A 128 18.69 20.26 -7.47
CA GLU A 128 18.82 19.41 -8.66
C GLU A 128 20.28 19.18 -9.06
N PHE A 129 21.14 20.22 -8.98
CA PHE A 129 22.58 20.06 -9.24
C PHE A 129 23.23 19.17 -8.18
N ILE A 130 22.88 19.38 -6.90
CA ILE A 130 23.40 18.56 -5.79
C ILE A 130 23.00 17.09 -5.97
N LEU A 131 21.73 16.83 -6.27
CA LEU A 131 21.23 15.48 -6.47
C LEU A 131 21.88 14.81 -7.69
N SER A 132 22.03 15.54 -8.82
CA SER A 132 22.69 15.03 -10.02
C SER A 132 24.15 14.66 -9.76
N ASP A 133 24.90 15.54 -9.09
CA ASP A 133 26.30 15.30 -8.74
C ASP A 133 26.45 14.08 -7.83
N VAL A 134 25.60 13.96 -6.80
CA VAL A 134 25.67 12.82 -5.89
C VAL A 134 25.23 11.52 -6.57
N LYS A 135 24.21 11.54 -7.45
CA LYS A 135 23.85 10.39 -8.30
C LYS A 135 25.02 9.98 -9.22
N ASN A 136 25.73 10.95 -9.80
CA ASN A 136 26.93 10.68 -10.61
C ASN A 136 28.04 10.02 -9.80
N ILE A 137 28.32 10.53 -8.59
CA ILE A 137 29.31 9.93 -7.68
C ILE A 137 28.92 8.49 -7.34
N MET A 138 27.66 8.26 -6.93
CA MET A 138 27.21 6.93 -6.53
C MET A 138 27.21 5.93 -7.68
N ARG A 139 26.90 6.37 -8.91
CA ARG A 139 27.10 5.56 -10.13
C ARG A 139 28.56 5.16 -10.33
N CYS A 140 29.49 6.10 -10.22
CA CYS A 140 30.92 5.78 -10.34
C CYS A 140 31.40 4.81 -9.23
N VAL A 141 30.87 4.95 -8.01
CA VAL A 141 31.15 4.00 -6.91
C VAL A 141 30.61 2.62 -7.24
N TYR A 142 29.37 2.53 -7.73
CA TYR A 142 28.75 1.27 -8.13
C TYR A 142 29.55 0.55 -9.23
N GLU A 143 29.94 1.29 -10.28
CA GLU A 143 30.77 0.77 -11.37
C GLU A 143 32.10 0.23 -10.85
N ARG A 144 32.79 0.97 -9.97
CA ARG A 144 34.06 0.51 -9.37
C ARG A 144 33.89 -0.76 -8.54
N LEU A 145 32.81 -0.86 -7.76
CA LEU A 145 32.49 -2.06 -6.99
C LEU A 145 32.21 -3.29 -7.88
N ASN A 146 31.87 -3.10 -9.17
CA ASN A 146 31.71 -4.21 -10.12
C ASN A 146 33.03 -4.77 -10.63
N PHE A 147 34.12 -3.99 -10.56
CA PHE A 147 35.45 -4.44 -10.97
C PHE A 147 36.30 -5.00 -9.80
N GLU A 148 35.83 -4.87 -8.56
CA GLU A 148 36.49 -5.41 -7.37
C GLU A 148 36.01 -6.83 -7.01
N GLU A 149 36.78 -7.53 -6.17
CA GLU A 149 36.39 -8.83 -5.62
C GLU A 149 35.02 -8.75 -4.93
N ASN A 150 34.20 -9.78 -5.16
CA ASN A 150 32.83 -9.84 -4.67
C ASN A 150 32.81 -10.25 -3.18
N THR A 151 33.25 -9.34 -2.31
CA THR A 151 33.22 -9.51 -0.86
C THR A 151 31.80 -9.29 -0.32
N LYS A 152 31.52 -9.81 0.89
CA LYS A 152 30.24 -9.54 1.58
C LYS A 152 29.96 -8.05 1.75
N LEU A 153 31.00 -7.23 1.95
CA LEU A 153 30.88 -5.78 2.05
C LEU A 153 30.51 -5.16 0.70
N ASN A 154 31.18 -5.56 -0.39
CA ASN A 154 30.89 -5.04 -1.73
C ASN A 154 29.47 -5.42 -2.18
N ALA A 155 29.02 -6.65 -1.90
CA ALA A 155 27.63 -7.05 -2.13
C ALA A 155 26.64 -6.19 -1.33
N PHE A 156 26.90 -5.96 -0.03
CA PHE A 156 26.07 -5.09 0.81
C PHE A 156 26.01 -3.64 0.29
N LEU A 157 27.16 -3.08 -0.09
CA LEU A 157 27.25 -1.72 -0.62
C LEU A 157 26.48 -1.60 -1.94
N LYS A 158 26.60 -2.57 -2.86
CA LYS A 158 25.82 -2.59 -4.11
C LYS A 158 24.32 -2.56 -3.85
N THR A 159 23.83 -3.42 -2.95
CA THR A 159 22.41 -3.40 -2.55
C THR A 159 22.02 -2.05 -1.98
N LYS A 160 22.82 -1.47 -1.08
CA LYS A 160 22.52 -0.18 -0.47
C LYS A 160 22.53 0.97 -1.47
N ILE A 161 23.36 0.93 -2.50
CA ILE A 161 23.36 1.91 -3.59
C ILE A 161 22.08 1.78 -4.41
N CYS A 162 21.66 0.56 -4.77
CA CYS A 162 20.39 0.35 -5.46
C CYS A 162 19.18 0.82 -4.63
N ASP A 163 19.22 0.61 -3.31
CA ASP A 163 18.17 1.05 -2.40
C ASP A 163 18.02 2.59 -2.38
N LEU A 164 19.07 3.36 -2.72
CA LEU A 164 18.98 4.84 -2.73
C LEU A 164 17.97 5.36 -3.76
N ASP A 165 17.74 4.62 -4.85
CA ASP A 165 16.80 4.99 -5.90
C ASP A 165 15.36 4.51 -5.61
N THR A 166 15.12 3.77 -4.52
CA THR A 166 13.74 3.38 -4.15
C THR A 166 12.95 4.57 -3.58
N ASP A 167 12.07 5.11 -4.41
CA ASP A 167 11.15 6.20 -4.07
C ASP A 167 10.12 5.73 -3.03
N LYS A 168 10.34 6.10 -1.77
CA LYS A 168 9.41 5.81 -0.68
C LYS A 168 8.26 6.82 -0.72
N ARG A 169 7.11 6.39 -1.24
CA ARG A 169 5.92 7.23 -1.36
C ARG A 169 5.02 7.16 -0.13
N GLU A 170 4.45 8.31 0.26
CA GLU A 170 3.36 8.38 1.23
C GLU A 170 2.05 7.91 0.60
N LEU A 171 1.33 7.02 1.29
CA LEU A 171 0.08 6.46 0.81
C LEU A 171 -1.11 7.13 1.50
N VAL A 172 -1.94 7.82 0.72
CA VAL A 172 -3.18 8.44 1.19
C VAL A 172 -4.39 7.67 0.66
N GLY A 173 -5.06 6.92 1.54
CA GLY A 173 -6.23 6.11 1.17
C GLY A 173 -7.53 6.91 1.23
N VAL A 174 -8.33 6.87 0.17
CA VAL A 174 -9.61 7.60 0.05
C VAL A 174 -10.77 6.62 0.15
N PHE A 175 -11.53 6.72 1.24
CA PHE A 175 -12.64 5.84 1.62
C PHE A 175 -13.96 6.60 1.60
N GLY A 176 -15.07 5.87 1.53
CA GLY A 176 -16.40 6.46 1.56
C GLY A 176 -17.36 5.73 0.65
N LYS A 177 -18.65 5.96 0.87
CA LYS A 177 -19.71 5.30 0.11
C LYS A 177 -19.63 5.62 -1.38
N THR A 178 -20.17 4.71 -2.19
CA THR A 178 -20.44 4.99 -3.60
C THR A 178 -21.34 6.23 -3.73
N GLY A 179 -20.99 7.15 -4.64
CA GLY A 179 -21.74 8.41 -4.84
C GLY A 179 -21.35 9.57 -3.92
N ALA A 180 -20.54 9.32 -2.87
CA ALA A 180 -20.04 10.36 -1.96
C ALA A 180 -19.06 11.36 -2.62
N GLY A 181 -18.63 11.11 -3.86
CA GLY A 181 -17.80 12.05 -4.63
C GLY A 181 -16.28 11.86 -4.52
N LYS A 182 -15.80 10.68 -4.08
CA LYS A 182 -14.36 10.35 -3.96
C LYS A 182 -13.53 10.68 -5.22
N SER A 183 -13.89 10.07 -6.36
CA SER A 183 -13.17 10.27 -7.61
C SER A 183 -13.29 11.71 -8.14
N SER A 184 -14.41 12.40 -7.86
CA SER A 184 -14.58 13.82 -8.19
C SER A 184 -13.74 14.75 -7.32
N LEU A 185 -13.50 14.38 -6.05
CA LEU A 185 -12.60 15.08 -5.15
C LEU A 185 -11.15 14.92 -5.62
N ILE A 186 -10.73 13.70 -5.94
CA ILE A 186 -9.37 13.44 -6.45
C ILE A 186 -9.12 14.22 -7.73
N ASN A 187 -10.03 14.14 -8.71
CA ASN A 187 -9.96 14.92 -9.96
C ASN A 187 -9.83 16.44 -9.69
N ALA A 188 -10.56 16.99 -8.72
CA ALA A 188 -10.46 18.40 -8.36
C ALA A 188 -9.11 18.77 -7.73
N ILE A 189 -8.56 17.91 -6.86
CA ILE A 189 -7.27 18.13 -6.18
C ILE A 189 -6.12 18.09 -7.17
N ILE A 190 -6.11 17.12 -8.09
CA ILE A 190 -5.03 16.98 -9.09
C ILE A 190 -5.13 18.03 -10.21
N GLY A 191 -6.26 18.73 -10.31
CA GLY A 191 -6.50 19.73 -11.37
C GLY A 191 -6.92 19.14 -12.71
N GLU A 192 -7.24 17.85 -12.79
CA GLU A 192 -7.62 17.15 -14.02
C GLU A 192 -9.12 16.88 -14.06
N SER A 193 -9.79 17.40 -15.09
CA SER A 193 -11.20 17.08 -15.31
C SER A 193 -11.34 15.71 -15.98
N ASN A 194 -12.13 14.82 -15.39
CA ASN A 194 -12.51 13.52 -15.97
C ASN A 194 -11.36 12.51 -16.13
N LEU A 195 -10.30 12.58 -15.32
CA LEU A 195 -9.27 11.54 -15.31
C LEU A 195 -9.83 10.25 -14.70
N LEU A 196 -10.20 10.29 -13.41
CA LEU A 196 -10.89 9.19 -12.78
C LEU A 196 -12.37 9.21 -13.19
N PRO A 197 -12.96 8.05 -13.52
CA PRO A 197 -14.37 7.97 -13.88
C PRO A 197 -15.25 8.44 -12.72
N SER A 198 -16.09 9.44 -12.97
CA SER A 198 -17.06 9.97 -12.01
C SER A 198 -18.46 9.96 -12.60
N GLY A 199 -19.45 9.50 -11.83
CA GLY A 199 -20.84 9.37 -12.25
C GLY A 199 -21.79 9.36 -11.05
N SER A 200 -23.07 9.63 -11.31
CA SER A 200 -24.05 9.95 -10.27
C SER A 200 -25.01 8.81 -9.91
N ILE A 201 -25.13 7.77 -10.74
CA ILE A 201 -26.25 6.80 -10.65
C ILE A 201 -25.83 5.42 -10.11
N LYS A 202 -24.64 4.91 -10.47
CA LYS A 202 -24.12 3.60 -10.06
C LYS A 202 -22.66 3.68 -9.60
N ALA A 203 -22.11 2.58 -9.07
CA ALA A 203 -20.70 2.49 -8.69
C ALA A 203 -19.78 2.85 -9.87
N CYS A 204 -18.98 3.90 -9.69
CA CYS A 204 -18.10 4.44 -10.74
C CYS A 204 -16.67 3.88 -10.65
N THR A 205 -16.33 3.24 -9.53
CA THR A 205 -15.03 2.64 -9.28
C THR A 205 -15.26 1.27 -8.66
N SER A 206 -15.04 0.23 -9.45
CA SER A 206 -15.13 -1.19 -9.04
C SER A 206 -13.75 -1.77 -8.70
N VAL A 207 -12.68 -1.03 -8.98
CA VAL A 207 -11.28 -1.45 -8.82
C VAL A 207 -10.51 -0.38 -8.08
N MET A 208 -9.56 -0.77 -7.23
CA MET A 208 -8.66 0.19 -6.57
C MET A 208 -7.84 0.95 -7.61
N ILE A 209 -7.89 2.28 -7.58
CA ILE A 209 -7.12 3.14 -8.46
C ILE A 209 -6.10 3.92 -7.65
N LYS A 210 -4.82 3.75 -7.95
CA LYS A 210 -3.72 4.57 -7.43
C LYS A 210 -3.48 5.72 -8.39
N VAL A 211 -3.29 6.92 -7.87
CA VAL A 211 -2.96 8.12 -8.65
C VAL A 211 -1.65 8.67 -8.11
N GLU A 212 -0.66 8.77 -8.99
CA GLU A 212 0.69 9.24 -8.67
C GLU A 212 1.22 10.15 -9.80
N ALA A 213 2.28 10.91 -9.54
CA ALA A 213 2.89 11.71 -10.58
C ALA A 213 3.78 10.89 -11.51
N ASN A 214 3.78 11.20 -12.80
CA ASN A 214 4.68 10.62 -13.78
C ASN A 214 6.02 11.39 -13.79
N MET A 215 7.06 10.81 -13.20
CA MET A 215 8.40 11.42 -13.16
C MET A 215 9.24 11.16 -14.41
N HIS A 216 8.92 10.11 -15.16
CA HIS A 216 9.80 9.60 -16.21
C HIS A 216 9.29 9.91 -17.61
N ASN A 217 7.99 10.15 -17.74
CA ASN A 217 7.34 10.34 -19.03
C ASN A 217 6.37 11.55 -18.96
N PRO A 218 6.43 12.48 -19.93
CA PRO A 218 5.52 13.63 -19.97
C PRO A 218 4.07 13.27 -20.34
N LYS A 219 3.75 11.99 -20.58
CA LYS A 219 2.42 11.51 -20.96
C LYS A 219 1.63 10.95 -19.78
N TYR A 220 0.32 10.90 -19.93
CA TYR A 220 -0.55 10.19 -18.99
C TYR A 220 -0.40 8.68 -19.21
N GLU A 221 -0.26 7.94 -18.11
CA GLU A 221 -0.11 6.49 -18.14
C GLU A 221 -1.13 5.80 -17.23
N ALA A 222 -1.65 4.65 -17.64
CA ALA A 222 -2.40 3.75 -16.78
C ALA A 222 -1.79 2.35 -16.87
N GLU A 223 -1.26 1.88 -15.74
CA GLU A 223 -0.73 0.55 -15.55
C GLU A 223 -1.77 -0.33 -14.87
N ILE A 224 -2.24 -1.35 -15.58
CA ILE A 224 -3.27 -2.28 -15.13
C ILE A 224 -2.59 -3.55 -14.62
N GLU A 225 -2.75 -3.82 -13.33
CA GLU A 225 -2.34 -5.06 -12.67
C GLU A 225 -3.53 -6.01 -12.61
N PHE A 226 -3.38 -7.19 -13.21
CA PHE A 226 -4.40 -8.25 -13.13
C PHE A 226 -4.17 -9.14 -11.90
N ILE A 227 -5.23 -9.83 -11.47
CA ILE A 227 -5.09 -10.96 -10.54
C ILE A 227 -4.39 -12.13 -11.25
N THR A 228 -3.85 -13.06 -10.48
CA THR A 228 -3.26 -14.29 -11.01
C THR A 228 -4.33 -15.25 -11.52
N LYS A 229 -3.92 -16.22 -12.35
CA LYS A 229 -4.83 -17.27 -12.85
C LYS A 229 -5.39 -18.11 -11.71
N GLU A 230 -4.59 -18.35 -10.68
CA GLU A 230 -4.94 -19.10 -9.49
C GLU A 230 -6.00 -18.35 -8.67
N GLU A 231 -5.78 -17.06 -8.42
CA GLU A 231 -6.77 -16.19 -7.74
C GLU A 231 -8.11 -16.15 -8.51
N TRP A 232 -8.06 -16.07 -9.85
CA TRP A 232 -9.28 -16.08 -10.65
C TRP A 232 -10.01 -17.43 -10.62
N LYS A 233 -9.27 -18.55 -10.64
CA LYS A 233 -9.86 -19.90 -10.50
C LYS A 233 -10.54 -20.08 -9.14
N ASP A 234 -9.92 -19.59 -8.07
CA ASP A 234 -10.49 -19.64 -6.72
C ASP A 234 -11.75 -18.78 -6.61
N GLU A 235 -11.76 -17.61 -7.27
CA GLU A 235 -12.94 -16.74 -7.34
C GLU A 235 -14.06 -17.38 -8.17
N LEU A 236 -13.74 -17.99 -9.32
CA LEU A 236 -14.69 -18.75 -10.14
C LEU A 236 -15.29 -19.93 -9.37
N TRP A 237 -14.48 -20.68 -8.61
CA TRP A 237 -14.97 -21.77 -7.76
C TRP A 237 -16.02 -21.27 -6.75
N SER A 238 -15.75 -20.13 -6.12
CA SER A 238 -16.67 -19.50 -5.16
C SER A 238 -17.96 -19.04 -5.85
N VAL A 239 -17.84 -18.46 -7.04
CA VAL A 239 -18.96 -18.01 -7.89
C VAL A 239 -19.84 -19.19 -8.32
N CYS A 240 -19.25 -20.28 -8.78
CA CYS A 240 -19.94 -21.50 -9.20
C CYS A 240 -20.75 -22.11 -8.05
N ASN A 241 -20.16 -22.18 -6.86
CA ASN A 241 -20.86 -22.66 -5.66
C ASN A 241 -22.09 -21.79 -5.33
N ILE A 242 -22.00 -20.46 -5.51
CA ILE A 242 -23.13 -19.55 -5.28
C ILE A 242 -24.25 -19.81 -6.30
N LEU A 243 -23.90 -20.02 -7.57
CA LEU A 243 -24.88 -20.28 -8.65
C LEU A 243 -25.62 -21.60 -8.46
N GLU A 244 -24.93 -22.66 -8.02
CA GLU A 244 -25.52 -23.99 -7.79
C GLU A 244 -26.48 -23.99 -6.59
N ASN A 245 -26.15 -23.26 -5.52
CA ASN A 245 -26.94 -23.24 -4.28
C ASN A 245 -28.15 -22.29 -4.30
N ASN A 246 -28.20 -21.32 -5.22
CA ASN A 246 -29.23 -20.26 -5.25
C ASN A 246 -30.21 -20.34 -6.42
N GLN A 247 -30.32 -21.49 -7.12
CA GLN A 247 -31.22 -21.65 -8.28
C GLN A 247 -32.71 -21.37 -7.97
N GLU A 248 -33.14 -21.42 -6.70
CA GLU A 248 -34.54 -21.21 -6.29
C GLU A 248 -34.86 -19.80 -5.74
N ASN A 249 -33.85 -18.95 -5.42
CA ASN A 249 -34.06 -17.64 -4.79
C ASN A 249 -33.20 -16.54 -5.45
N GLY A 250 -33.61 -16.07 -6.63
CA GLY A 250 -32.92 -15.02 -7.42
C GLY A 250 -32.87 -13.59 -6.82
N GLU A 251 -33.15 -13.43 -5.52
CA GLU A 251 -33.11 -12.15 -4.81
C GLU A 251 -31.84 -11.94 -3.97
N ASP A 252 -30.98 -12.96 -3.84
CA ASP A 252 -29.73 -12.86 -3.07
C ASP A 252 -28.76 -11.83 -3.70
N GLU A 253 -28.14 -11.02 -2.85
CA GLU A 253 -27.17 -9.99 -3.26
C GLU A 253 -25.92 -10.65 -3.84
N ASP A 254 -25.45 -11.74 -3.23
CA ASP A 254 -24.28 -12.51 -3.67
C ASP A 254 -24.50 -13.13 -5.07
N TYR A 255 -25.74 -13.53 -5.40
CA TYR A 255 -26.09 -14.05 -6.73
C TYR A 255 -26.03 -12.95 -7.80
N ARG A 256 -26.56 -11.75 -7.50
CA ARG A 256 -26.54 -10.63 -8.45
C ARG A 256 -25.13 -10.19 -8.81
N ASP A 257 -24.22 -10.15 -7.84
CA ASP A 257 -22.83 -9.77 -8.09
C ASP A 257 -22.10 -10.81 -8.93
N THR A 258 -22.38 -12.07 -8.65
CA THR A 258 -21.83 -13.19 -9.41
C THR A 258 -22.24 -13.09 -10.87
N VAL A 259 -23.54 -12.83 -11.13
CA VAL A 259 -24.06 -12.58 -12.47
C VAL A 259 -23.40 -11.35 -13.10
N GLU A 260 -23.24 -10.24 -12.37
CA GLU A 260 -22.62 -9.01 -12.90
C GLU A 260 -21.16 -9.26 -13.32
N LYS A 261 -20.37 -9.97 -12.49
CA LYS A 261 -18.97 -10.32 -12.81
C LYS A 261 -18.86 -11.21 -14.05
N LEU A 262 -19.65 -12.28 -14.11
CA LEU A 262 -19.58 -13.21 -15.23
C LEU A 262 -20.08 -12.56 -16.52
N SER A 263 -21.15 -11.77 -16.45
CA SER A 263 -21.70 -11.05 -17.61
C SER A 263 -20.73 -9.98 -18.11
N ALA A 264 -19.98 -9.32 -17.22
CA ALA A 264 -18.95 -8.35 -17.58
C ALA A 264 -17.83 -8.98 -18.43
N LEU A 265 -17.29 -10.11 -18.00
CA LEU A 265 -16.11 -10.72 -18.63
C LEU A 265 -16.46 -11.59 -19.85
N TYR A 266 -17.56 -12.35 -19.75
CA TYR A 266 -17.92 -13.37 -20.73
C TYR A 266 -19.15 -13.00 -21.59
N GLY A 267 -19.88 -11.92 -21.26
CA GLY A 267 -21.18 -11.63 -21.86
C GLY A 267 -22.24 -12.68 -21.47
N GLU A 268 -23.44 -12.66 -22.06
CA GLU A 268 -24.50 -13.63 -21.73
C GLU A 268 -24.14 -15.10 -22.06
N GLU A 269 -23.03 -15.34 -22.76
CA GLU A 269 -22.53 -16.67 -23.11
C GLU A 269 -22.18 -17.51 -21.88
N TRP A 270 -21.81 -16.90 -20.74
CA TRP A 270 -21.41 -17.64 -19.52
C TRP A 270 -22.45 -18.64 -19.03
N ARG A 271 -23.73 -18.37 -19.30
CA ARG A 271 -24.85 -19.25 -18.92
C ARG A 271 -24.80 -20.62 -19.61
N ASN A 272 -24.12 -20.71 -20.75
CA ASN A 272 -24.01 -21.92 -21.57
C ASN A 272 -22.60 -22.53 -21.54
N ILE A 273 -21.68 -21.96 -20.77
CA ILE A 273 -20.28 -22.39 -20.69
C ILE A 273 -20.10 -23.26 -19.45
N SER A 274 -19.50 -24.44 -19.59
CA SER A 274 -19.16 -25.26 -18.43
C SER A 274 -18.09 -24.58 -17.57
N HIS A 275 -18.12 -24.82 -16.25
CA HIS A 275 -17.22 -24.16 -15.31
C HIS A 275 -15.73 -24.31 -15.68
N GLU A 276 -15.35 -25.47 -16.21
CA GLU A 276 -13.99 -25.78 -16.69
C GLU A 276 -13.57 -24.93 -17.90
N ASN A 277 -14.53 -24.52 -18.73
CA ASN A 277 -14.29 -23.76 -19.95
C ASN A 277 -14.30 -22.24 -19.75
N LEU A 278 -14.63 -21.73 -18.56
CA LEU A 278 -14.56 -20.30 -18.24
C LEU A 278 -13.10 -19.78 -18.28
N MET A 279 -12.11 -20.66 -18.09
CA MET A 279 -10.69 -20.33 -18.20
C MET A 279 -10.13 -20.42 -19.64
N ASP A 280 -10.96 -20.65 -20.65
CA ASP A 280 -10.52 -20.74 -22.04
C ASP A 280 -9.90 -19.41 -22.52
N ASN A 281 -8.70 -19.52 -23.11
CA ASN A 281 -7.93 -18.40 -23.66
C ASN A 281 -8.73 -17.52 -24.63
N LYS A 282 -9.79 -18.03 -25.26
CA LYS A 282 -10.63 -17.24 -26.19
C LYS A 282 -11.29 -16.02 -25.54
N TYR A 283 -11.57 -16.05 -24.22
CA TYR A 283 -12.19 -14.92 -23.53
C TYR A 283 -11.21 -13.80 -23.20
N PHE A 284 -9.92 -14.12 -23.16
CA PHE A 284 -8.84 -13.22 -22.76
C PHE A 284 -8.00 -12.69 -23.93
N ARG A 285 -8.45 -12.87 -25.18
CA ARG A 285 -7.72 -12.43 -26.38
C ARG A 285 -7.40 -10.94 -26.43
N GLU A 286 -8.26 -10.11 -25.84
CA GLU A 286 -8.06 -8.65 -25.75
C GLU A 286 -7.21 -8.23 -24.55
N ILE A 287 -6.94 -9.15 -23.63
CA ILE A 287 -6.10 -8.97 -22.43
C ILE A 287 -5.10 -10.13 -22.29
N PRO A 288 -4.25 -10.38 -23.32
CA PRO A 288 -3.27 -11.47 -23.27
C PRO A 288 -2.30 -11.32 -22.08
N GLU A 289 -2.10 -10.10 -21.58
CA GLU A 289 -1.24 -9.80 -20.44
C GLU A 289 -1.69 -10.53 -19.16
N PHE A 290 -3.00 -10.71 -18.95
CA PHE A 290 -3.54 -11.51 -17.84
C PHE A 290 -3.04 -12.96 -17.92
N LEU A 291 -3.10 -13.56 -19.12
CA LEU A 291 -2.64 -14.95 -19.31
C LEU A 291 -1.12 -15.09 -19.18
N GLN A 292 -0.37 -14.00 -19.31
CA GLN A 292 1.08 -13.98 -19.20
C GLN A 292 1.57 -13.56 -17.80
N ASN A 293 0.66 -13.27 -16.87
CA ASN A 293 0.98 -12.65 -15.58
C ASN A 293 1.80 -11.36 -15.73
N LYS A 294 1.50 -10.57 -16.78
CA LYS A 294 2.14 -9.29 -17.07
C LYS A 294 1.17 -8.14 -16.81
N ARG A 295 1.73 -6.96 -16.56
CA ARG A 295 0.98 -5.72 -16.44
C ARG A 295 0.70 -5.15 -17.83
N LYS A 296 -0.45 -4.48 -17.98
CA LYS A 296 -0.80 -3.78 -19.22
C LYS A 296 -0.60 -2.28 -19.03
N ILE A 297 0.19 -1.67 -19.90
CA ILE A 297 0.47 -0.23 -19.86
C ILE A 297 -0.31 0.46 -20.98
N LEU A 298 -1.04 1.52 -20.63
CA LEU A 298 -1.74 2.40 -21.56
C LEU A 298 -1.13 3.80 -21.46
N THR A 299 -0.79 4.42 -22.59
CA THR A 299 -0.22 5.77 -22.62
C THR A 299 -1.04 6.67 -23.54
N CYS A 300 -1.31 7.90 -23.11
CA CYS A 300 -2.11 8.91 -23.83
C CYS A 300 -1.57 10.32 -23.64
N GLU A 301 -1.91 11.22 -24.56
CA GLU A 301 -1.55 12.64 -24.47
C GLU A 301 -2.49 13.44 -23.56
N SER A 302 -3.69 12.93 -23.27
CA SER A 302 -4.68 13.62 -22.44
C SER A 302 -5.34 12.72 -21.40
N ALA A 303 -5.71 13.33 -20.26
CA ALA A 303 -6.46 12.67 -19.19
C ALA A 303 -7.77 12.04 -19.70
N ARG A 304 -8.50 12.74 -20.57
CA ARG A 304 -9.79 12.27 -21.12
C ARG A 304 -9.62 11.02 -21.99
N GLU A 305 -8.61 11.01 -22.85
CA GLU A 305 -8.31 9.85 -23.70
C GLU A 305 -7.87 8.65 -22.85
N LEU A 306 -7.02 8.88 -21.83
CA LEU A 306 -6.62 7.84 -20.91
C LEU A 306 -7.84 7.25 -20.19
N SER A 307 -8.68 8.11 -19.61
CA SER A 307 -9.92 7.73 -18.93
C SER A 307 -10.80 6.85 -19.81
N ALA A 308 -11.04 7.26 -21.06
CA ALA A 308 -11.84 6.50 -22.02
C ALA A 308 -11.24 5.11 -22.34
N LYS A 309 -9.91 4.97 -22.36
CA LYS A 309 -9.25 3.68 -22.62
C LYS A 309 -9.29 2.73 -21.43
N PHE A 310 -9.04 3.23 -20.21
CA PHE A 310 -8.97 2.35 -19.04
C PHE A 310 -10.32 2.11 -18.35
N VAL A 311 -11.38 2.84 -18.73
CA VAL A 311 -12.73 2.71 -18.13
C VAL A 311 -13.24 1.27 -18.13
N LYS A 312 -12.93 0.49 -19.18
CA LYS A 312 -13.32 -0.92 -19.32
C LYS A 312 -12.69 -1.84 -18.28
N TYR A 313 -11.67 -1.37 -17.57
CA TYR A 313 -10.99 -2.10 -16.50
C TYR A 313 -11.45 -1.65 -15.10
N THR A 314 -12.17 -0.53 -14.97
CA THR A 314 -12.48 0.08 -13.67
C THR A 314 -13.97 0.25 -13.37
N ARG A 315 -14.86 0.27 -14.38
CA ARG A 315 -16.32 0.39 -14.21
C ARG A 315 -17.05 -0.92 -14.49
N SER A 316 -18.24 -1.09 -13.88
CA SER A 316 -19.10 -2.26 -14.09
C SER A 316 -20.24 -2.09 -15.10
N ASP A 317 -20.48 -0.89 -15.65
CA ASP A 317 -21.62 -0.64 -16.55
C ASP A 317 -21.30 0.33 -17.71
N SER A 318 -22.07 0.16 -18.79
CA SER A 318 -22.10 0.87 -20.08
C SER A 318 -23.19 1.94 -20.19
N SER A 319 -23.90 2.26 -19.10
CA SER A 319 -25.14 3.05 -19.14
C SER A 319 -24.99 4.56 -19.38
N ASP A 320 -23.77 5.09 -19.47
CA ASP A 320 -23.54 6.42 -20.04
C ASP A 320 -23.47 6.27 -21.57
N GLY A 321 -24.43 6.84 -22.30
CA GLY A 321 -24.65 6.68 -23.74
C GLY A 321 -23.52 7.09 -24.70
N GLU A 322 -22.27 7.16 -24.24
CA GLU A 322 -21.08 7.49 -25.03
C GLU A 322 -20.30 6.26 -25.55
N SER A 323 -20.58 5.04 -25.08
CA SER A 323 -19.79 3.87 -25.52
C SER A 323 -20.62 2.65 -25.92
N LYS A 324 -21.35 2.75 -27.05
CA LYS A 324 -21.95 1.59 -27.75
C LYS A 324 -20.90 0.59 -28.30
N GLU A 325 -19.61 0.90 -28.19
CA GLU A 325 -18.51 0.10 -28.76
C GLU A 325 -17.85 -0.89 -27.78
N VAL A 326 -18.08 -0.77 -26.47
CA VAL A 326 -17.44 -1.67 -25.48
C VAL A 326 -18.21 -2.98 -25.38
N LYS A 327 -17.66 -4.04 -25.99
CA LYS A 327 -18.28 -5.38 -25.99
C LYS A 327 -18.07 -6.16 -24.68
N ARG A 328 -17.01 -5.87 -23.92
CA ARG A 328 -16.61 -6.61 -22.70
C ARG A 328 -15.96 -5.70 -21.67
N TRP A 329 -16.12 -6.07 -20.40
CA TRP A 329 -15.61 -5.36 -19.24
C TRP A 329 -14.68 -6.26 -18.42
N TYR A 330 -13.49 -5.77 -18.10
CA TYR A 330 -12.41 -6.57 -17.50
C TYR A 330 -12.20 -6.33 -16.01
N TRP A 331 -12.97 -5.43 -15.39
CA TRP A 331 -12.88 -5.14 -13.95
C TRP A 331 -12.95 -6.38 -13.02
N PRO A 332 -13.56 -7.54 -13.36
CA PRO A 332 -13.53 -8.71 -12.47
C PRO A 332 -12.13 -9.30 -12.28
N VAL A 333 -11.25 -9.21 -13.28
CA VAL A 333 -9.89 -9.80 -13.25
C VAL A 333 -8.80 -8.76 -12.99
N VAL A 334 -9.17 -7.51 -12.70
CA VAL A 334 -8.22 -6.43 -12.42
C VAL A 334 -8.04 -6.31 -10.91
N LYS A 335 -6.78 -6.36 -10.47
CA LYS A 335 -6.39 -6.22 -9.08
C LYS A 335 -6.29 -4.75 -8.68
N CYS A 336 -5.56 -3.95 -9.46
CA CYS A 336 -5.51 -2.50 -9.29
C CYS A 336 -5.10 -1.79 -10.59
N VAL A 337 -5.38 -0.48 -10.67
CA VAL A 337 -4.90 0.38 -11.75
C VAL A 337 -4.05 1.48 -11.15
N THR A 338 -2.84 1.69 -11.66
CA THR A 338 -1.97 2.79 -11.27
C THR A 338 -1.97 3.83 -12.40
N VAL A 339 -2.51 5.02 -12.11
CA VAL A 339 -2.61 6.14 -13.03
C VAL A 339 -1.48 7.12 -12.73
N ARG A 340 -0.60 7.35 -13.71
CA ARG A 340 0.50 8.32 -13.61
C ARG A 340 0.13 9.59 -14.36
N VAL A 341 0.18 10.72 -13.64
CA VAL A 341 -0.22 12.04 -14.14
C VAL A 341 1.03 12.89 -14.38
N PRO A 342 1.29 13.38 -15.61
CA PRO A 342 2.45 14.22 -15.87
C PRO A 342 2.32 15.59 -15.19
N ASN A 343 3.46 16.24 -14.91
CA ASN A 343 3.54 17.61 -14.40
C ASN A 343 2.74 17.87 -13.10
N ASN A 344 2.54 16.86 -12.26
CA ASN A 344 1.84 17.00 -10.99
C ASN A 344 2.83 17.07 -9.81
N HIS A 345 3.04 18.28 -9.28
CA HIS A 345 3.96 18.53 -8.17
C HIS A 345 3.42 18.08 -6.79
N LEU A 346 2.12 17.83 -6.66
CA LEU A 346 1.51 17.39 -5.40
C LEU A 346 1.69 15.90 -5.14
N LEU A 347 1.93 15.11 -6.20
CA LEU A 347 1.93 13.64 -6.16
C LEU A 347 3.31 13.04 -6.46
N GLN A 348 4.39 13.81 -6.27
CA GLN A 348 5.73 13.34 -6.63
C GLN A 348 6.16 12.16 -5.76
N HIS A 349 5.99 12.32 -4.45
CA HIS A 349 6.27 11.33 -3.41
C HIS A 349 4.99 10.95 -2.64
N VAL A 350 3.82 11.24 -3.22
CA VAL A 350 2.51 10.91 -2.62
C VAL A 350 1.68 10.13 -3.63
N THR A 351 1.08 9.03 -3.19
CA THR A 351 0.12 8.26 -3.98
C THR A 351 -1.26 8.36 -3.33
N LEU A 352 -2.21 8.93 -4.06
CA LEU A 352 -3.63 8.92 -3.68
C LEU A 352 -4.25 7.58 -4.12
N VAL A 353 -5.03 6.96 -3.26
CA VAL A 353 -5.65 5.65 -3.55
C VAL A 353 -7.16 5.77 -3.46
N ASP A 354 -7.83 5.82 -4.61
CA ASP A 354 -9.29 5.73 -4.70
C ASP A 354 -9.71 4.27 -4.51
N LEU A 355 -10.38 4.00 -3.40
CA LEU A 355 -10.86 2.67 -3.10
C LEU A 355 -12.32 2.54 -3.57
N PRO A 356 -12.72 1.38 -4.12
CA PRO A 356 -14.12 1.12 -4.40
C PRO A 356 -14.93 1.35 -3.12
N GLY A 357 -16.14 1.90 -3.25
CA GLY A 357 -16.90 2.33 -2.08
C GLY A 357 -17.09 1.18 -1.09
N CYS A 358 -16.84 1.39 0.20
CA CYS A 358 -17.15 0.37 1.21
C CYS A 358 -18.65 0.06 1.14
N GLY A 359 -18.96 -1.19 0.78
CA GLY A 359 -20.27 -1.61 0.28
C GLY A 359 -20.27 -2.02 -1.19
N ASP A 360 -19.11 -2.08 -1.87
CA ASP A 360 -18.95 -2.88 -3.08
C ASP A 360 -19.32 -4.31 -2.69
N ARG A 361 -20.31 -4.86 -3.39
CA ARG A 361 -20.99 -6.09 -2.96
C ARG A 361 -20.06 -7.32 -3.03
N ASN A 362 -18.90 -7.15 -3.66
CA ASN A 362 -17.85 -8.16 -3.78
C ASN A 362 -17.02 -8.39 -2.50
N LYS A 363 -17.27 -9.51 -1.81
CA LYS A 363 -16.53 -9.98 -0.62
C LYS A 363 -15.00 -10.09 -0.80
N SER A 364 -14.49 -10.40 -2.00
CA SER A 364 -13.04 -10.49 -2.23
C SER A 364 -12.36 -9.11 -2.14
N ARG A 365 -13.07 -8.05 -2.51
CA ARG A 365 -12.58 -6.67 -2.49
C ARG A 365 -12.65 -6.01 -1.12
N ASP A 366 -13.61 -6.44 -0.31
CA ASP A 366 -13.67 -6.06 1.10
C ASP A 366 -12.41 -6.51 1.87
N ARG A 367 -11.77 -7.60 1.44
CA ARG A 367 -10.47 -8.03 2.00
C ARG A 367 -9.32 -7.19 1.47
N LEU A 368 -9.34 -6.81 0.19
CA LEU A 368 -8.27 -6.04 -0.44
C LEU A 368 -8.08 -4.67 0.22
N TRP A 369 -9.15 -3.90 0.43
CA TRP A 369 -9.00 -2.58 1.05
C TRP A 369 -8.56 -2.69 2.52
N LYS A 370 -9.01 -3.71 3.26
CA LYS A 370 -8.56 -3.97 4.65
C LYS A 370 -7.08 -4.33 4.72
N GLY A 371 -6.57 -5.09 3.75
CA GLY A 371 -5.13 -5.35 3.63
C GLY A 371 -4.33 -4.10 3.23
N PHE A 372 -4.96 -3.15 2.55
CA PHE A 372 -4.33 -1.93 2.08
C PHE A 372 -4.30 -0.82 3.13
N VAL A 373 -5.35 -0.68 3.96
CA VAL A 373 -5.49 0.44 4.91
C VAL A 373 -4.35 0.51 5.94
N GLY A 374 -3.78 -0.63 6.35
CA GLY A 374 -2.63 -0.66 7.26
C GLY A 374 -1.34 -0.08 6.67
N LYS A 375 -1.26 0.05 5.34
CA LYS A 375 -0.13 0.67 4.62
C LYS A 375 -0.31 2.17 4.41
N CYS A 376 -1.51 2.71 4.61
CA CYS A 376 -1.77 4.13 4.44
C CYS A 376 -1.16 4.92 5.60
N SER A 377 -0.43 5.99 5.29
CA SER A 377 0.06 6.93 6.29
C SER A 377 -1.00 7.97 6.66
N THR A 378 -1.93 8.26 5.74
CA THR A 378 -3.10 9.09 5.99
C THR A 378 -4.35 8.46 5.39
N VAL A 379 -5.47 8.60 6.08
CA VAL A 379 -6.77 8.07 5.64
C VAL A 379 -7.79 9.18 5.51
N TRP A 380 -8.43 9.27 4.34
CA TRP A 380 -9.50 10.20 4.03
C TRP A 380 -10.84 9.47 4.02
N ILE A 381 -11.79 9.92 4.82
CA ILE A 381 -13.15 9.38 4.89
C ILE A 381 -14.10 10.39 4.27
N VAL A 382 -14.65 10.05 3.11
CA VAL A 382 -15.47 10.93 2.28
C VAL A 382 -16.95 10.61 2.43
N THR A 383 -17.76 11.62 2.78
CA THR A 383 -19.22 11.52 2.89
C THR A 383 -19.88 12.81 2.42
N GLU A 384 -21.18 12.77 2.10
CA GLU A 384 -21.93 13.96 1.70
C GLU A 384 -22.29 14.82 2.92
N ILE A 385 -22.14 16.14 2.80
CA ILE A 385 -22.35 17.06 3.91
C ILE A 385 -23.74 16.94 4.55
N ASN A 386 -24.79 16.67 3.76
CA ASN A 386 -26.17 16.58 4.23
C ASN A 386 -26.40 15.40 5.19
N ARG A 387 -25.48 14.42 5.20
CA ARG A 387 -25.60 13.20 6.02
C ARG A 387 -24.32 12.85 6.77
N ALA A 388 -23.34 13.76 6.81
CA ALA A 388 -21.99 13.45 7.28
C ALA A 388 -21.92 12.84 8.69
N ALA A 389 -22.75 13.31 9.62
CA ALA A 389 -22.83 12.76 10.98
C ALA A 389 -23.80 11.56 11.11
N ALA A 390 -24.82 11.48 10.25
CA ALA A 390 -25.91 10.51 10.36
C ALA A 390 -25.67 9.22 9.56
N GLU A 391 -24.80 9.25 8.57
CA GLU A 391 -24.45 8.09 7.75
C GLU A 391 -23.57 7.13 8.55
N LYS A 392 -23.92 5.84 8.59
CA LYS A 392 -23.25 4.86 9.46
C LYS A 392 -21.99 4.31 8.83
N GLU A 393 -22.00 4.19 7.51
CA GLU A 393 -20.98 3.54 6.71
C GLU A 393 -19.58 4.17 6.95
N PRO A 394 -19.38 5.51 6.91
CA PRO A 394 -18.11 6.14 7.27
C PRO A 394 -17.57 5.75 8.66
N TRP A 395 -18.46 5.68 9.65
CA TRP A 395 -18.10 5.34 11.03
C TRP A 395 -17.79 3.85 11.19
N GLU A 396 -18.51 2.98 10.48
CA GLU A 396 -18.24 1.53 10.45
C GLU A 396 -16.89 1.22 9.77
N ILE A 397 -16.51 1.97 8.73
CA ILE A 397 -15.17 1.88 8.13
C ILE A 397 -14.11 2.22 9.16
N LEU A 398 -14.28 3.35 9.86
CA LEU A 398 -13.35 3.80 10.87
C LEU A 398 -13.24 2.79 12.04
N GLU A 399 -14.36 2.29 12.56
CA GLU A 399 -14.39 1.27 13.61
C GLU A 399 -13.75 -0.06 13.17
N SER A 400 -13.95 -0.46 11.91
CA SER A 400 -13.40 -1.73 11.40
C SER A 400 -11.92 -1.64 11.01
N ALA A 401 -11.46 -0.46 10.62
CA ALA A 401 -10.09 -0.21 10.21
C ALA A 401 -9.19 0.31 11.34
N CYS A 402 -9.74 0.84 12.45
CA CYS A 402 -8.92 1.51 13.47
C CYS A 402 -7.86 0.59 14.09
N SER A 403 -8.17 -0.69 14.29
CA SER A 403 -7.18 -1.65 14.80
C SER A 403 -6.09 -1.99 13.79
N LEU A 404 -6.36 -1.88 12.48
CA LEU A 404 -5.38 -2.07 11.41
C LEU A 404 -4.53 -0.82 11.17
N MET A 405 -5.11 0.36 11.39
CA MET A 405 -4.47 1.66 11.19
C MET A 405 -3.62 2.09 12.39
N GLY A 406 -4.06 1.77 13.61
CA GLY A 406 -3.44 2.24 14.85
C GLY A 406 -2.30 1.35 15.33
N ASN A 407 -2.61 0.13 15.77
CA ASN A 407 -1.60 -0.73 16.40
C ASN A 407 -0.78 -1.46 15.34
N GLY A 408 0.38 -0.89 14.99
CA GLY A 408 1.31 -1.45 14.00
C GLY A 408 1.02 -1.04 12.55
N GLY A 409 0.06 -0.14 12.33
CA GLY A 409 -0.17 0.52 11.04
C GLY A 409 0.70 1.76 10.86
N GLN A 410 0.81 2.26 9.63
CA GLN A 410 1.57 3.50 9.34
C GLN A 410 0.74 4.78 9.49
N CYS A 411 -0.56 4.66 9.82
CA CYS A 411 -1.51 5.75 9.74
C CYS A 411 -1.35 6.74 10.90
N GLN A 412 -1.00 7.99 10.58
CA GLN A 412 -0.79 9.05 11.56
C GLN A 412 -1.96 10.05 11.63
N GLN A 413 -2.73 10.20 10.54
CA GLN A 413 -3.78 11.22 10.43
C GLN A 413 -5.04 10.68 9.75
N ILE A 414 -6.20 11.10 10.26
CA ILE A 414 -7.51 10.78 9.68
C ILE A 414 -8.21 12.09 9.29
N HIS A 415 -8.57 12.23 8.02
CA HIS A 415 -9.31 13.38 7.53
C HIS A 415 -10.73 12.98 7.16
N PHE A 416 -11.72 13.63 7.76
CA PHE A 416 -13.12 13.44 7.43
C PHE A 416 -13.56 14.53 6.45
N ILE A 417 -13.89 14.16 5.23
CA ILE A 417 -14.13 15.08 4.12
C ILE A 417 -15.62 15.07 3.74
N CYS A 418 -16.31 16.16 4.06
CA CYS A 418 -17.71 16.37 3.77
C CYS A 418 -17.87 17.04 2.40
N THR A 419 -18.23 16.28 1.37
CA THR A 419 -18.37 16.74 -0.02
C THR A 419 -19.74 17.38 -0.28
N LYS A 420 -19.90 17.96 -1.49
CA LYS A 420 -21.15 18.57 -1.97
C LYS A 420 -21.61 19.73 -1.08
N SER A 421 -20.66 20.48 -0.50
CA SER A 421 -20.95 21.65 0.33
C SER A 421 -21.68 22.78 -0.42
N ASP A 422 -21.73 22.71 -1.74
CA ASP A 422 -22.48 23.62 -2.63
C ASP A 422 -23.97 23.29 -2.77
N LEU A 423 -24.40 22.07 -2.44
CA LEU A 423 -25.80 21.68 -2.60
C LEU A 423 -26.64 22.15 -1.40
N LEU A 424 -27.47 23.17 -1.58
CA LEU A 424 -28.48 23.60 -0.61
C LEU A 424 -29.87 23.17 -1.08
N GLU A 425 -30.72 22.72 -0.16
CA GLU A 425 -32.13 22.43 -0.47
C GLU A 425 -32.94 23.74 -0.45
N ASN A 426 -33.60 24.05 -1.58
CA ASN A 426 -34.68 25.02 -1.79
C ASN A 426 -34.47 26.49 -1.38
N TRP A 427 -33.81 27.35 -2.19
CA TRP A 427 -34.02 28.82 -2.13
C TRP A 427 -33.67 29.50 -3.46
N ASP A 428 -34.67 29.77 -4.30
CA ASP A 428 -34.50 30.45 -5.61
C ASP A 428 -34.48 31.99 -5.52
N ASP A 429 -34.41 32.58 -4.31
CA ASP A 429 -34.64 34.03 -4.12
C ASP A 429 -33.61 34.72 -3.18
N HIS A 430 -32.37 34.22 -3.17
CA HIS A 430 -31.30 34.76 -2.34
C HIS A 430 -30.17 35.39 -3.14
N SER A 431 -29.61 36.49 -2.63
CA SER A 431 -28.38 37.07 -3.18
C SER A 431 -27.20 36.09 -3.04
N LYS A 432 -26.19 36.22 -3.91
CA LYS A 432 -24.99 35.38 -3.87
C LYS A 432 -24.31 35.38 -2.49
N ASP A 433 -24.26 36.54 -1.83
CA ASP A 433 -23.65 36.68 -0.50
C ASP A 433 -24.46 35.99 0.60
N ALA A 434 -25.79 36.00 0.50
CA ALA A 434 -26.66 35.26 1.41
C ALA A 434 -26.45 33.74 1.25
N ILE A 435 -26.36 33.25 0.00
CA ILE A 435 -26.07 31.85 -0.31
C ILE A 435 -24.70 31.44 0.27
N ARG A 436 -23.66 32.23 0.02
CA ARG A 436 -22.30 31.99 0.55
C ARG A 436 -22.30 31.91 2.08
N THR A 437 -22.96 32.85 2.75
CA THR A 437 -23.07 32.87 4.23
C THR A 437 -23.77 31.63 4.76
N LEU A 438 -24.85 31.18 4.10
CA LEU A 438 -25.57 29.97 4.47
C LEU A 438 -24.71 28.71 4.31
N ILE A 439 -23.95 28.60 3.21
CA ILE A 439 -23.01 27.49 2.99
C ILE A 439 -21.99 27.43 4.13
N LEU A 440 -21.31 28.55 4.41
CA LEU A 440 -20.29 28.59 5.47
C LEU A 440 -20.86 28.25 6.85
N LYS A 441 -22.05 28.77 7.17
CA LYS A 441 -22.74 28.45 8.44
C LYS A 441 -23.06 26.97 8.54
N ARG A 442 -23.59 26.35 7.47
CA ARG A 442 -23.86 24.91 7.43
C ARG A 442 -22.59 24.08 7.56
N ASN A 443 -21.53 24.47 6.87
CA ASN A 443 -20.23 23.81 6.91
C ASN A 443 -19.67 23.78 8.34
N MET A 444 -19.72 24.91 9.06
CA MET A 444 -19.32 24.96 10.47
C MET A 444 -20.16 24.03 11.35
N THR A 445 -21.48 23.96 11.13
CA THR A 445 -22.36 23.04 11.88
C THR A 445 -22.00 21.58 11.59
N ALA A 446 -21.79 21.23 10.31
CA ALA A 446 -21.42 19.87 9.92
C ALA A 446 -20.09 19.45 10.57
N LYS A 447 -19.08 20.32 10.58
CA LYS A 447 -17.80 20.06 11.26
C LYS A 447 -17.96 19.75 12.75
N LYS A 448 -18.78 20.54 13.45
CA LYS A 448 -19.06 20.35 14.89
C LYS A 448 -19.78 19.03 15.17
N GLU A 449 -20.79 18.69 14.36
CA GLU A 449 -21.53 17.44 14.55
C GLU A 449 -20.67 16.20 14.24
N VAL A 450 -19.85 16.24 13.18
CA VAL A 450 -18.89 15.15 12.87
C VAL A 450 -17.88 14.97 14.00
N GLN A 451 -17.30 16.06 14.53
CA GLN A 451 -16.39 15.99 15.68
C GLN A 451 -17.08 15.42 16.92
N LYS A 452 -18.33 15.80 17.16
CA LYS A 452 -19.13 15.28 18.27
C LYS A 452 -19.43 13.79 18.11
N GLU A 453 -19.76 13.30 16.91
CA GLU A 453 -19.95 11.86 16.70
C GLU A 453 -18.64 11.09 16.86
N PHE A 454 -17.53 11.59 16.30
CA PHE A 454 -16.21 10.99 16.51
C PHE A 454 -15.84 10.92 18.00
N SER A 455 -16.21 11.95 18.78
CA SER A 455 -15.93 11.97 20.22
C SER A 455 -16.57 10.81 21.00
N LYS A 456 -17.64 10.20 20.46
CA LYS A 456 -18.34 9.06 21.05
C LYS A 456 -17.69 7.71 20.71
N LEU A 457 -16.79 7.65 19.73
CA LEU A 457 -16.15 6.42 19.25
C LEU A 457 -14.98 6.01 20.16
N ASN A 458 -15.30 5.51 21.35
CA ASN A 458 -14.31 5.11 22.36
C ASN A 458 -13.29 4.09 21.85
N ASN A 459 -13.67 3.20 20.93
CA ASN A 459 -12.75 2.21 20.35
C ASN A 459 -11.69 2.86 19.45
N VAL A 460 -12.06 3.87 18.66
CA VAL A 460 -11.15 4.60 17.79
C VAL A 460 -10.19 5.45 18.62
N LYS A 461 -10.71 6.05 19.71
CA LYS A 461 -9.91 6.81 20.69
C LYS A 461 -8.86 5.98 21.43
N LYS A 462 -8.99 4.65 21.44
CA LYS A 462 -7.91 3.78 21.93
C LYS A 462 -6.68 3.85 21.04
N HIS A 463 -6.85 4.12 19.75
CA HIS A 463 -5.76 4.10 18.77
C HIS A 463 -5.31 5.51 18.35
N PHE A 464 -6.22 6.49 18.33
CA PHE A 464 -5.96 7.83 17.84
C PHE A 464 -6.27 8.90 18.89
N SER A 465 -5.42 9.93 18.99
CA SER A 465 -5.70 11.12 19.79
C SER A 465 -6.76 12.00 19.12
N ASP A 466 -7.40 12.90 19.88
CA ASP A 466 -8.38 13.84 19.33
C ASP A 466 -7.74 14.78 18.28
N ASP A 467 -6.43 15.04 18.37
CA ASP A 467 -5.67 15.86 17.41
C ASP A 467 -5.41 15.15 16.06
N CYS A 468 -5.68 13.84 15.98
CA CYS A 468 -5.48 13.04 14.77
C CYS A 468 -6.58 13.28 13.71
N LEU A 469 -7.77 13.74 14.15
CA LEU A 469 -8.91 13.97 13.25
C LEU A 469 -8.99 15.43 12.80
N LYS A 470 -9.02 15.64 11.48
CA LYS A 470 -9.42 16.92 10.88
C LYS A 470 -10.67 16.75 10.05
N VAL A 471 -11.57 17.74 10.09
CA VAL A 471 -12.82 17.72 9.31
C VAL A 471 -12.82 18.85 8.28
N PHE A 472 -12.96 18.47 7.02
CA PHE A 472 -12.99 19.37 5.88
C PHE A 472 -14.39 19.39 5.24
N THR A 473 -14.79 20.54 4.70
CA THR A 473 -16.05 20.70 3.94
C THR A 473 -15.74 21.21 2.55
N VAL A 474 -15.92 20.35 1.54
CA VAL A 474 -15.41 20.58 0.18
C VAL A 474 -16.49 20.59 -0.90
N SER A 475 -16.24 21.37 -1.94
CA SER A 475 -17.03 21.34 -3.17
C SER A 475 -16.11 21.35 -4.40
N SER A 476 -16.00 20.19 -5.05
CA SER A 476 -15.30 20.05 -6.33
C SER A 476 -15.90 20.96 -7.41
N LYS A 477 -17.21 21.18 -7.40
CA LYS A 477 -17.91 22.00 -8.40
C LYS A 477 -17.58 23.48 -8.25
N GLU A 478 -17.64 24.00 -7.02
CA GLU A 478 -17.31 25.40 -6.75
C GLU A 478 -15.83 25.68 -6.91
N PHE A 479 -14.95 24.73 -6.58
CA PHE A 479 -13.51 24.89 -6.78
C PHE A 479 -13.13 25.06 -8.26
N LEU A 480 -13.80 24.31 -9.15
CA LEU A 480 -13.60 24.38 -10.59
C LEU A 480 -14.32 25.56 -11.25
N LYS A 481 -15.57 25.85 -10.86
CA LYS A 481 -16.44 26.83 -11.55
C LYS A 481 -16.57 28.20 -10.86
N LYS A 482 -16.14 28.35 -9.60
CA LYS A 482 -16.16 29.57 -8.79
C LYS A 482 -17.49 30.35 -8.85
N LYS A 483 -18.63 29.68 -8.60
CA LYS A 483 -19.95 30.31 -8.77
C LYS A 483 -20.37 31.08 -7.52
N ASN A 484 -20.26 30.45 -6.35
CA ASN A 484 -20.74 30.92 -5.06
C ASN A 484 -19.65 30.97 -3.97
N LEU A 485 -18.60 30.16 -4.10
CA LEU A 485 -17.45 30.13 -3.17
C LEU A 485 -16.16 30.51 -3.89
N GLN A 486 -15.26 31.18 -3.18
CA GLN A 486 -13.85 31.30 -3.59
C GLN A 486 -13.13 29.96 -3.39
N ARG A 487 -12.01 29.75 -4.10
CA ARG A 487 -11.24 28.49 -4.00
C ARG A 487 -10.81 28.18 -2.58
N ASP A 488 -10.32 29.18 -1.86
CA ASP A 488 -9.84 29.02 -0.49
C ASP A 488 -10.97 28.65 0.49
N GLU A 489 -12.22 29.00 0.17
CA GLU A 489 -13.40 28.66 0.99
C GLU A 489 -13.93 27.26 0.74
N THR A 490 -13.44 26.58 -0.31
CA THR A 490 -13.80 25.18 -0.58
C THR A 490 -12.94 24.19 0.20
N GLU A 491 -11.90 24.67 0.90
CA GLU A 491 -10.96 23.85 1.69
C GLU A 491 -10.20 22.78 0.88
N ILE A 492 -10.40 22.70 -0.44
CA ILE A 492 -9.61 21.86 -1.34
C ILE A 492 -8.16 22.36 -1.40
N THR A 493 -7.93 23.67 -1.27
CA THR A 493 -6.60 24.26 -1.17
C THR A 493 -5.86 23.81 0.10
N GLU A 494 -6.55 23.68 1.24
CA GLU A 494 -5.98 23.15 2.48
C GLU A 494 -5.60 21.66 2.32
N LEU A 495 -6.41 20.89 1.59
CA LEU A 495 -6.07 19.51 1.24
C LEU A 495 -4.85 19.44 0.29
N GLN A 496 -4.75 20.36 -0.68
CA GLN A 496 -3.58 20.48 -1.55
C GLN A 496 -2.32 20.85 -0.74
N GLU A 497 -2.42 21.82 0.17
CA GLU A 497 -1.32 22.21 1.07
C GLU A 497 -0.90 21.03 1.96
N PHE A 498 -1.85 20.25 2.47
CA PHE A 498 -1.53 19.04 3.21
C PHE A 498 -0.74 18.02 2.38
N LEU A 499 -1.18 17.74 1.14
CA LEU A 499 -0.46 16.84 0.23
C LEU A 499 0.91 17.40 -0.12
N GLN A 500 1.03 18.71 -0.34
CA GLN A 500 2.31 19.37 -0.58
C GLN A 500 3.25 19.19 0.60
N ASN A 501 2.78 19.37 1.84
CA ASN A 501 3.59 19.14 3.03
C ASN A 501 4.07 17.69 3.13
N LEU A 502 3.22 16.71 2.82
CA LEU A 502 3.64 15.30 2.75
C LEU A 502 4.69 15.07 1.67
N ASN A 503 4.51 15.69 0.51
CA ASN A 503 5.45 15.63 -0.61
C ASN A 503 6.81 16.26 -0.24
N ASP A 504 6.80 17.43 0.40
CA ASP A 504 8.00 18.18 0.79
C ASP A 504 8.75 17.54 1.96
N CYS A 505 8.07 16.76 2.80
CA CYS A 505 8.73 15.95 3.83
C CYS A 505 9.68 14.91 3.23
N HIS A 506 9.43 14.49 1.99
CA HIS A 506 10.33 13.66 1.21
C HIS A 506 11.24 14.55 0.37
N SER A 507 12.28 15.11 0.98
CA SER A 507 13.37 15.66 0.19
C SER A 507 14.15 14.50 -0.42
N GLU A 508 13.84 14.16 -1.68
CA GLU A 508 14.58 13.17 -2.49
C GLU A 508 16.08 13.45 -2.39
N THR A 509 16.46 14.73 -2.52
CA THR A 509 17.83 15.20 -2.35
C THR A 509 18.39 14.88 -0.97
N PHE A 510 17.73 15.25 0.12
CA PHE A 510 18.25 14.98 1.46
C PHE A 510 18.38 13.48 1.74
N ASN A 511 17.36 12.69 1.39
CA ASN A 511 17.35 11.25 1.63
C ASN A 511 18.44 10.54 0.82
N TYR A 512 18.55 10.86 -0.47
CA TYR A 512 19.58 10.32 -1.35
C TYR A 512 20.98 10.74 -0.91
N VAL A 513 21.20 12.03 -0.63
CA VAL A 513 22.50 12.57 -0.23
C VAL A 513 22.93 12.03 1.12
N SER A 514 22.02 11.93 2.09
CA SER A 514 22.31 11.36 3.41
C SER A 514 22.65 9.87 3.31
N GLY A 515 21.91 9.11 2.50
CA GLY A 515 22.20 7.71 2.23
C GLY A 515 23.56 7.52 1.52
N ALA A 516 23.82 8.29 0.47
CA ALA A 516 25.09 8.32 -0.26
C ALA A 516 26.26 8.68 0.65
N PHE A 517 26.10 9.71 1.50
CA PHE A 517 27.10 10.10 2.49
C PHE A 517 27.41 8.97 3.47
N GLY A 518 26.39 8.24 3.93
CA GLY A 518 26.57 7.05 4.77
C GLY A 518 27.40 5.97 4.09
N ILE A 519 27.12 5.68 2.81
CA ILE A 519 27.84 4.69 2.01
C ILE A 519 29.30 5.12 1.78
N LEU A 520 29.53 6.38 1.40
CA LEU A 520 30.88 6.92 1.19
C LEU A 520 31.68 6.93 2.50
N SER A 521 31.04 7.25 3.63
CA SER A 521 31.68 7.20 4.96
C SER A 521 32.12 5.78 5.32
N LEU A 522 31.33 4.76 4.98
CA LEU A 522 31.69 3.35 5.15
C LEU A 522 32.90 2.96 4.31
N ILE A 523 32.94 3.36 3.03
CA ILE A 523 34.06 3.09 2.11
C ILE A 523 35.33 3.83 2.58
N GLN A 524 35.20 5.08 3.03
CA GLN A 524 36.32 5.84 3.56
C GLN A 524 36.87 5.18 4.84
N GLY A 525 35.99 4.71 5.73
CA GLY A 525 36.38 4.00 6.94
C GLY A 525 37.15 2.70 6.68
N SER A 526 36.85 1.98 5.59
CA SER A 526 37.55 0.73 5.24
C SER A 526 38.91 0.94 4.54
N SER A 527 39.12 2.10 3.92
CA SER A 527 40.28 2.38 3.06
C SER A 527 41.47 3.05 3.75
N TYR A 528 41.28 3.70 4.92
CA TYR A 528 42.41 4.19 5.72
C TYR A 528 43.27 3.01 6.15
N LYS A 529 44.52 2.87 5.67
CA LYS A 529 45.48 1.80 6.05
C LYS A 529 46.47 2.22 7.16
N ASP A 530 46.79 3.50 7.32
CA ASP A 530 47.94 4.01 8.11
C ASP A 530 47.73 4.28 9.62
N MET A 531 46.80 3.59 10.29
CA MET A 531 46.63 3.71 11.76
C MET A 531 46.42 2.36 12.44
N ALA A 532 47.28 1.37 12.19
CA ALA A 532 47.14 0.02 12.76
C ALA A 532 46.94 0.00 14.29
N GLY A 533 47.62 0.90 15.04
CA GLY A 533 47.45 1.06 16.50
C GLY A 533 46.12 1.71 16.90
N SER A 534 45.74 2.83 16.27
CA SER A 534 44.48 3.52 16.57
C SER A 534 43.25 2.75 16.10
N LYS A 535 43.35 1.91 15.05
CA LYS A 535 42.24 1.09 14.56
C LYS A 535 41.90 -0.05 15.51
N ALA A 536 42.88 -0.71 16.09
CA ALA A 536 42.62 -1.80 17.04
C ALA A 536 41.91 -1.24 18.28
N ASP A 537 42.35 -0.09 18.78
CA ASP A 537 41.72 0.61 19.89
C ASP A 537 40.31 1.10 19.53
N VAL A 538 40.13 1.71 18.36
CA VAL A 538 38.82 2.17 17.88
C VAL A 538 37.87 1.00 17.61
N CYS A 539 38.33 -0.11 17.03
CA CYS A 539 37.54 -1.34 16.86
C CYS A 539 37.19 -1.97 18.20
N SER A 540 38.09 -1.93 19.18
CA SER A 540 37.82 -2.42 20.54
C SER A 540 36.74 -1.57 21.22
N ILE A 541 36.88 -0.24 21.17
CA ILE A 541 35.92 0.73 21.72
C ILE A 541 34.57 0.61 21.00
N LEU A 542 34.55 0.54 19.67
CA LEU A 542 33.34 0.35 18.88
C LEU A 542 32.71 -1.01 19.17
N GLY A 543 33.50 -2.07 19.31
CA GLY A 543 33.03 -3.40 19.66
C GLY A 543 32.42 -3.42 21.07
N GLU A 544 33.03 -2.73 22.03
CA GLU A 544 32.49 -2.60 23.39
C GLU A 544 31.22 -1.77 23.41
N LYS A 545 31.20 -0.63 22.72
CA LYS A 545 30.01 0.20 22.58
C LYS A 545 28.88 -0.57 21.89
N LEU A 546 29.19 -1.28 20.80
CA LEU A 546 28.22 -2.13 20.09
C LEU A 546 27.68 -3.23 21.01
N ARG A 547 28.54 -3.91 21.79
CA ARG A 547 28.09 -4.91 22.77
C ARG A 547 27.17 -4.30 23.83
N ASN A 548 27.50 -3.11 24.34
CA ASN A 548 26.69 -2.41 25.34
C ASN A 548 25.34 -1.98 24.77
N GLU A 549 25.33 -1.37 23.58
CA GLU A 549 24.08 -0.99 22.89
C GLU A 549 23.24 -2.23 22.53
N LEU A 550 23.86 -3.30 22.01
CA LEU A 550 23.18 -4.57 21.77
C LEU A 550 22.62 -5.17 23.06
N HIS A 551 23.32 -5.03 24.19
CA HIS A 551 22.82 -5.49 25.48
C HIS A 551 21.61 -4.66 25.93
N HIS A 552 21.63 -3.33 25.75
CA HIS A 552 20.48 -2.47 26.04
C HIS A 552 19.27 -2.81 25.17
N ILE A 553 19.49 -2.99 23.86
CA ILE A 553 18.44 -3.42 22.91
C ILE A 553 17.90 -4.78 23.33
N ARG A 554 18.77 -5.76 23.57
CA ARG A 554 18.37 -7.11 23.97
C ARG A 554 17.58 -7.09 25.28
N LYS A 555 18.06 -6.39 26.30
CA LYS A 555 17.34 -6.25 27.57
C LYS A 555 15.96 -5.64 27.38
N SER A 556 15.85 -4.57 26.58
CA SER A 556 14.56 -3.94 26.26
C SER A 556 13.64 -4.89 25.49
N MET A 557 14.18 -5.68 24.55
CA MET A 557 13.43 -6.69 23.81
C MET A 557 12.98 -7.84 24.70
N ASP A 558 13.82 -8.31 25.62
CA ASP A 558 13.52 -9.40 26.57
C ASP A 558 12.42 -8.96 27.54
N GLU A 559 12.52 -7.76 28.13
CA GLU A 559 11.47 -7.17 28.99
C GLU A 559 10.14 -7.00 28.24
N THR A 560 10.22 -6.64 26.96
CA THR A 560 9.07 -6.52 26.08
C THR A 560 8.46 -7.88 25.79
N TYR A 561 9.28 -8.87 25.46
CA TYR A 561 8.88 -10.24 25.18
C TYR A 561 8.18 -10.86 26.38
N GLU A 562 8.77 -10.79 27.58
CA GLU A 562 8.17 -11.31 28.82
C GLU A 562 6.81 -10.67 29.11
N ALA A 563 6.70 -9.36 28.89
CA ALA A 563 5.44 -8.64 29.08
C ALA A 563 4.37 -9.10 28.07
N PHE A 564 4.72 -9.30 26.80
CA PHE A 564 3.79 -9.83 25.80
C PHE A 564 3.41 -11.29 26.07
N GLU A 565 4.36 -12.13 26.45
CA GLU A 565 4.13 -13.53 26.81
C GLU A 565 3.13 -13.63 27.97
N LYS A 566 3.30 -12.81 29.01
CA LYS A 566 2.34 -12.71 30.11
C LYS A 566 0.95 -12.29 29.62
N CYS A 567 0.86 -11.22 28.83
CA CYS A 567 -0.39 -10.74 28.26
C CYS A 567 -1.09 -11.79 27.39
N LEU A 568 -0.34 -12.53 26.58
CA LEU A 568 -0.85 -13.60 25.72
C LEU A 568 -1.35 -14.79 26.55
N ASN A 569 -0.59 -15.22 27.56
CA ASN A 569 -1.01 -16.30 28.46
C ASN A 569 -2.31 -15.95 29.20
N GLU A 570 -2.41 -14.73 29.73
CA GLU A 570 -3.66 -14.23 30.32
C GLU A 570 -4.82 -14.20 29.32
N GLY A 571 -4.54 -13.79 28.07
CA GLY A 571 -5.51 -13.78 26.98
C GLY A 571 -6.01 -15.18 26.61
N VAL A 572 -5.11 -16.16 26.55
CA VAL A 572 -5.43 -17.58 26.28
C VAL A 572 -6.34 -18.12 27.38
N GLU A 573 -6.02 -17.90 28.65
CA GLU A 573 -6.83 -18.39 29.77
C GLU A 573 -8.21 -17.73 29.83
N LYS A 574 -8.28 -16.42 29.57
CA LYS A 574 -9.57 -15.71 29.41
C LYS A 574 -10.37 -16.23 28.22
N SER A 575 -9.71 -16.48 27.09
CA SER A 575 -10.35 -17.03 25.89
C SER A 575 -10.92 -18.42 26.15
N LYS A 576 -10.19 -19.31 26.81
CA LYS A 576 -10.66 -20.67 27.16
C LYS A 576 -11.87 -20.60 28.09
N SER A 577 -11.76 -19.85 29.18
CA SER A 577 -12.84 -19.72 30.18
C SER A 577 -14.09 -19.02 29.66
N SER A 578 -13.95 -18.14 28.66
CA SER A 578 -15.07 -17.38 28.08
C SER A 578 -15.59 -17.95 26.75
N CYS A 579 -14.92 -18.96 26.17
CA CYS A 579 -15.24 -19.51 24.85
C CYS A 579 -16.68 -20.01 24.77
N GLU A 580 -17.07 -20.87 25.72
CA GLU A 580 -18.40 -21.48 25.73
C GLU A 580 -19.50 -20.44 25.91
N VAL A 581 -19.32 -19.48 26.82
CA VAL A 581 -20.27 -18.38 27.04
C VAL A 581 -20.40 -17.50 25.80
N THR A 582 -19.28 -17.21 25.12
CA THR A 582 -19.24 -16.40 23.89
C THR A 582 -19.96 -17.10 22.75
N LEU A 583 -19.68 -18.40 22.54
CA LEU A 583 -20.34 -19.23 21.55
C LEU A 583 -21.83 -19.36 21.83
N GLN A 584 -22.20 -19.57 23.10
CA GLN A 584 -23.60 -19.70 23.49
C GLN A 584 -24.41 -18.44 23.15
N HIS A 585 -23.86 -17.25 23.41
CA HIS A 585 -24.54 -15.99 23.12
C HIS A 585 -24.75 -15.76 21.61
N ILE A 586 -23.79 -16.18 20.78
CA ILE A 586 -23.86 -15.99 19.32
C ILE A 586 -24.76 -17.03 18.66
N LEU A 587 -24.63 -18.29 19.05
CA LEU A 587 -25.35 -19.40 18.43
C LEU A 587 -26.77 -19.55 19.00
N TYR A 588 -27.03 -19.09 20.23
CA TYR A 588 -28.34 -19.21 20.90
C TYR A 588 -28.84 -17.86 21.45
N PRO A 589 -29.29 -16.93 20.59
CA PRO A 589 -29.87 -15.68 21.06
C PRO A 589 -31.11 -15.94 21.93
N LYS A 590 -31.15 -15.32 23.11
CA LYS A 590 -32.24 -15.44 24.11
C LYS A 590 -33.55 -14.86 23.56
N LYS A 591 -34.27 -15.63 22.75
CA LYS A 591 -35.73 -15.65 22.48
C LYS A 591 -35.99 -16.32 21.14
N SER A 592 -36.09 -17.65 21.14
CA SER A 592 -37.16 -18.43 20.49
C SER A 592 -36.70 -19.87 20.33
N ALA A 593 -37.53 -20.80 20.81
CA ALA A 593 -37.48 -22.20 20.39
C ALA A 593 -37.94 -22.26 18.92
N ASN A 594 -37.09 -21.88 17.98
CA ASN A 594 -37.40 -21.88 16.54
C ASN A 594 -36.25 -22.49 15.71
N PRO A 595 -36.54 -22.99 14.49
CA PRO A 595 -35.60 -23.72 13.60
C PRO A 595 -34.38 -22.92 13.11
N GLY A 596 -34.24 -21.64 13.50
CA GLY A 596 -33.20 -20.72 13.04
C GLY A 596 -31.79 -21.00 13.56
N PHE A 597 -31.65 -21.86 14.59
CA PHE A 597 -30.35 -22.29 15.13
C PHE A 597 -29.45 -22.91 14.04
N HIS A 598 -30.00 -23.85 13.27
CA HIS A 598 -29.29 -24.45 12.15
C HIS A 598 -28.94 -23.41 11.09
N GLY A 599 -29.80 -22.40 10.87
CA GLY A 599 -29.55 -21.34 9.89
C GLY A 599 -28.33 -20.47 10.21
N VAL A 600 -28.20 -20.00 11.46
CA VAL A 600 -27.06 -19.16 11.88
C VAL A 600 -25.77 -19.97 11.89
N LEU A 601 -25.76 -21.16 12.50
CA LEU A 601 -24.58 -22.02 12.55
C LEU A 601 -24.13 -22.42 11.14
N LYS A 602 -25.07 -22.85 10.29
CA LYS A 602 -24.80 -23.17 8.88
C LYS A 602 -24.21 -21.98 8.13
N CYS A 603 -24.80 -20.79 8.27
CA CYS A 603 -24.28 -19.57 7.65
C CYS A 603 -22.86 -19.24 8.11
N VAL A 604 -22.59 -19.30 9.42
CA VAL A 604 -21.25 -18.99 9.97
C VAL A 604 -20.22 -19.99 9.46
N VAL A 605 -20.56 -21.28 9.36
CA VAL A 605 -19.64 -22.32 8.84
C VAL A 605 -19.40 -22.13 7.34
N GLU A 606 -20.46 -21.95 6.54
CA GLU A 606 -20.37 -21.80 5.08
C GLU A 606 -19.65 -20.51 4.66
N ASN A 607 -19.78 -19.43 5.44
CA ASN A 607 -19.18 -18.13 5.14
C ASN A 607 -17.90 -17.85 5.95
N GLY A 608 -17.20 -18.88 6.43
CA GLY A 608 -15.87 -18.73 7.05
C GLY A 608 -15.85 -17.88 8.32
N GLY A 609 -16.88 -18.00 9.15
CA GLY A 609 -17.00 -17.32 10.45
C GLY A 609 -17.92 -16.09 10.45
N ILE A 610 -18.56 -15.75 9.32
CA ILE A 610 -19.36 -14.53 9.18
C ILE A 610 -20.84 -14.87 8.98
N HIS A 611 -21.73 -14.18 9.69
CA HIS A 611 -23.16 -14.22 9.42
C HIS A 611 -23.73 -12.80 9.36
N LYS A 612 -24.34 -12.44 8.22
CA LYS A 612 -25.04 -11.17 8.04
C LYS A 612 -26.56 -11.43 8.11
N PRO A 613 -27.22 -11.11 9.24
CA PRO A 613 -28.67 -11.27 9.33
C PRO A 613 -29.40 -10.25 8.44
N LYS A 614 -30.57 -10.60 7.91
CA LYS A 614 -31.41 -9.69 7.09
C LYS A 614 -31.77 -8.38 7.81
N LYS A 615 -31.77 -8.38 9.15
CA LYS A 615 -31.89 -7.20 10.01
C LYS A 615 -30.93 -7.37 11.19
N GLY A 616 -29.99 -6.44 11.36
CA GLY A 616 -29.04 -6.45 12.49
C GLY A 616 -27.59 -6.24 12.06
N LYS A 617 -26.67 -6.20 13.04
CA LYS A 617 -25.23 -6.09 12.78
C LYS A 617 -24.68 -7.44 12.30
N GLN A 618 -23.68 -7.39 11.43
CA GLN A 618 -22.91 -8.56 11.04
C GLN A 618 -22.30 -9.24 12.28
N ILE A 619 -22.46 -10.56 12.36
CA ILE A 619 -21.79 -11.40 13.34
C ILE A 619 -20.49 -11.90 12.71
N ASN A 620 -19.37 -11.63 13.37
CA ASN A 620 -18.07 -12.21 13.02
C ASN A 620 -17.59 -13.07 14.19
N LEU A 621 -17.80 -14.38 14.06
CA LEU A 621 -17.46 -15.34 15.11
C LEU A 621 -15.95 -15.37 15.36
N ASN A 622 -15.15 -15.36 14.28
CA ASN A 622 -13.68 -15.38 14.39
C ASN A 622 -13.15 -14.16 15.15
N LEU A 623 -13.68 -12.97 14.84
CA LEU A 623 -13.29 -11.74 15.55
C LEU A 623 -13.72 -11.79 17.02
N THR A 624 -14.92 -12.31 17.30
CA THR A 624 -15.40 -12.38 18.69
C THR A 624 -14.55 -13.34 19.52
N LEU A 625 -14.24 -14.52 18.98
CA LEU A 625 -13.40 -15.51 19.66
C LEU A 625 -11.97 -15.01 19.84
N SER A 626 -11.39 -14.36 18.82
CA SER A 626 -10.04 -13.80 18.90
C SER A 626 -9.94 -12.53 19.75
N SER A 627 -11.06 -11.85 20.03
CA SER A 627 -11.06 -10.58 20.78
C SER A 627 -10.45 -10.68 22.18
N TRP A 628 -10.57 -11.83 22.85
CA TRP A 628 -9.96 -12.05 24.17
C TRP A 628 -8.43 -12.00 24.13
N LEU A 629 -7.84 -12.54 23.06
CA LEU A 629 -6.40 -12.50 22.81
C LEU A 629 -5.97 -11.11 22.34
N ILE A 630 -6.71 -10.51 21.41
CA ILE A 630 -6.40 -9.17 20.88
C ILE A 630 -6.42 -8.15 22.03
N ASN A 631 -7.48 -8.12 22.82
CA ASN A 631 -7.64 -7.17 23.91
C ASN A 631 -6.61 -7.36 25.04
N SER A 632 -6.04 -8.56 25.21
CA SER A 632 -5.04 -8.79 26.26
C SER A 632 -3.67 -8.20 25.92
N ILE A 633 -3.36 -8.08 24.63
CA ILE A 633 -2.09 -7.51 24.15
C ILE A 633 -2.20 -6.03 23.76
N ASP A 634 -3.38 -5.55 23.37
CA ASP A 634 -3.59 -4.25 22.71
C ASP A 634 -2.95 -3.06 23.47
N GLU A 635 -3.21 -2.96 24.77
CA GLU A 635 -2.68 -1.90 25.64
C GLU A 635 -1.16 -1.97 25.79
N LYS A 636 -0.60 -3.18 25.91
CA LYS A 636 0.85 -3.37 26.04
C LYS A 636 1.52 -3.09 24.70
N PHE A 637 0.88 -3.49 23.60
CA PHE A 637 1.35 -3.23 22.24
C PHE A 637 1.49 -1.74 21.98
N LYS A 638 0.42 -0.97 22.24
CA LYS A 638 0.42 0.49 22.09
C LYS A 638 1.50 1.19 22.92
N LYS A 639 1.72 0.76 24.17
CA LYS A 639 2.76 1.37 25.03
C LYS A 639 4.18 1.07 24.54
N THR A 640 4.36 -0.05 23.86
CA THR A 640 5.67 -0.52 23.39
C THR A 640 5.99 0.05 22.01
N PHE A 641 4.98 0.14 21.14
CA PHE A 641 5.07 0.63 19.76
C PHE A 641 4.08 1.80 19.59
N PRO A 642 4.44 3.00 20.09
CA PRO A 642 3.55 4.17 20.11
C PRO A 642 3.32 4.79 18.72
#